data_AF-A0A1W6MZX6-F1
#
_entry.id   AF-A0A1W6MZX6-F1
#
_cell.length_a   1.000
_cell.length_b   1.000
_cell.length_c   1.000
_cell.angle_alpha   90.00
_cell.angle_beta   90.00
_cell.angle_gamma   90.00
#
_symmetry.space_group_name_H-M   'P 1'
#
loop_
_entity.id
_entity.type
_entity.pdbx_description
1 polymer ?
#
loop_
_entity_poly.entity_id
_entity_poly.type
_entity_poly.pdbx_seq_one_letter_code
_entity_poly.pdbx_strand_id
1 'polypeptide(L)'
;MVSKSILDIRPETIKLINRMAGTASSRSPCDGEAVDVSWIDPLALGDLWAAAHATERWQDHRPVDSPAADAARAVLQLGDKMAPMFRASACGDYLDLLARTAERDPDRAADRAATYPWQKACFALRRCIELSSYELGAPAERFLAAWDHHVMPHLAVALARLVDPACEARVLDRLAADLAHSPLLVDELRSAALLDLPANILLADIAYPDLGTSDEAMADDRQSLSDCSAYAVFAEVGLKRAAERLRKIHAFELPYASDKAFTLAESAVIARLARVALARDEAWLPPVLDELFHKVALAPTAARTAPSQSVAIALGHAVEAFPTPETVATLREVIRTTRHAGVVKRLRRNLHGAERGLAGRPEIALRLPLDQPISKSQLTTLARSMEAGLALGVELDYEDWRVRLAEHPYARDLTASLVWLILDPDGSSVAALCKREDGRSALWDVAGATVSPTTRCRVTLWHPRHASAAERDTWRDRLAALKIKQPFKQVFREHYVAPREELSDTRTAMFAGHVVAVTPFLGLARRERWLVGDSCLTRSFGAWTATLNLADPVYPGCGGETTTQTISVRALGENKPSRLSAVPSATLSEILRAVDLLVSASGFAVTEAEADRGSDARLRRLAETPLGAMAQMRKEALQRMLRGLDGVRFEARHLCVGAYAIHLSTGRVTRDGDPIAVELPKDPDRAARPWLPYDEKLLETIYWTAIEIALRLKAQG
;
A
#
# COMPACT_ATOMS: atom_id res chain seq x y z
N MET A 1 -10.52 -26.51 -42.58
CA MET A 1 -9.62 -27.17 -41.63
C MET A 1 -9.92 -26.60 -40.26
N VAL A 2 -10.55 -27.39 -39.39
CA VAL A 2 -10.93 -27.00 -38.02
C VAL A 2 -9.64 -26.91 -37.20
N SER A 3 -9.34 -25.73 -36.63
CA SER A 3 -8.09 -25.45 -35.91
C SER A 3 -7.97 -26.35 -34.67
N LYS A 4 -6.73 -26.74 -34.33
CA LYS A 4 -6.35 -27.63 -33.23
C LYS A 4 -6.76 -27.15 -31.82
N SER A 5 -7.32 -25.94 -31.67
CA SER A 5 -7.69 -25.31 -30.39
C SER A 5 -8.89 -25.97 -29.67
N ILE A 6 -9.80 -26.64 -30.38
CA ILE A 6 -11.01 -27.26 -29.77
C ILE A 6 -10.68 -28.48 -28.88
N LEU A 7 -9.48 -29.06 -28.99
CA LEU A 7 -9.12 -30.29 -28.26
C LEU A 7 -8.91 -30.09 -26.74
N ASP A 8 -8.71 -28.85 -26.26
CA ASP A 8 -8.46 -28.54 -24.83
C ASP A 8 -9.64 -27.85 -24.13
N ILE A 9 -10.77 -27.65 -24.83
CA ILE A 9 -11.97 -27.03 -24.24
C ILE A 9 -12.85 -28.13 -23.64
N ARG A 10 -13.23 -27.98 -22.36
CA ARG A 10 -14.08 -28.94 -21.67
C ARG A 10 -15.42 -29.12 -22.43
N PRO A 11 -15.95 -30.35 -22.59
CA PRO A 11 -17.24 -30.58 -23.22
C PRO A 11 -18.39 -29.80 -22.58
N GLU A 12 -18.33 -29.57 -21.27
CA GLU A 12 -19.26 -28.76 -20.49
C GLU A 12 -19.28 -27.31 -20.96
N THR A 13 -18.11 -26.72 -21.24
CA THR A 13 -17.96 -25.37 -21.80
C THR A 13 -18.65 -25.28 -23.16
N ILE A 14 -18.41 -26.23 -24.05
CA ILE A 14 -19.02 -26.25 -25.40
C ILE A 14 -20.54 -26.36 -25.30
N LYS A 15 -21.06 -27.21 -24.41
CA LYS A 15 -22.51 -27.33 -24.16
C LYS A 15 -23.11 -26.00 -23.71
N LEU A 16 -22.45 -25.29 -22.80
CA LEU A 16 -22.94 -24.01 -22.29
C LEU A 16 -22.87 -22.89 -23.34
N ILE A 17 -21.83 -22.86 -24.18
CA ILE A 17 -21.75 -21.97 -25.36
C ILE A 17 -22.95 -22.21 -26.29
N ASN A 18 -23.24 -23.47 -26.63
CA ASN A 18 -24.38 -23.81 -27.49
C ASN A 18 -25.74 -23.46 -26.87
N ARG A 19 -25.86 -23.61 -25.54
CA ARG A 19 -27.05 -23.17 -24.78
C ARG A 19 -27.24 -21.66 -24.88
N MET A 20 -26.18 -20.87 -24.71
CA MET A 20 -26.22 -19.41 -24.86
C MET A 20 -26.48 -18.97 -26.31
N ALA A 21 -26.00 -19.73 -27.30
CA ALA A 21 -26.23 -19.46 -28.72
C ALA A 21 -27.66 -19.83 -29.19
N GLY A 22 -28.46 -20.51 -28.37
CA GLY A 22 -29.79 -21.00 -28.74
C GLY A 22 -29.75 -22.13 -29.78
N THR A 23 -28.60 -22.78 -29.97
CA THR A 23 -28.39 -23.88 -30.94
C THR A 23 -28.48 -25.25 -30.29
N ALA A 24 -28.76 -25.32 -28.99
CA ALA A 24 -29.04 -26.58 -28.30
C ALA A 24 -30.25 -27.29 -28.95
N SER A 25 -30.07 -28.56 -29.32
CA SER A 25 -31.14 -29.43 -29.81
C SER A 25 -32.35 -29.34 -28.87
N SER A 26 -33.51 -28.98 -29.42
CA SER A 26 -34.80 -28.76 -28.76
C SER A 26 -35.44 -30.03 -28.15
N ARG A 27 -34.62 -30.96 -27.65
CA ARG A 27 -35.02 -32.23 -27.03
C ARG A 27 -34.36 -32.52 -25.68
N SER A 28 -33.64 -31.57 -25.07
CA SER A 28 -33.06 -31.78 -23.73
C SER A 28 -34.02 -31.30 -22.63
N PRO A 29 -34.31 -32.07 -21.56
CA PRO A 29 -35.23 -31.68 -20.48
C PRO A 29 -34.76 -30.49 -19.62
N CYS A 30 -33.53 -30.01 -19.83
CA CYS A 30 -32.83 -29.06 -18.95
C CYS A 30 -33.02 -27.57 -19.30
N ASP A 31 -33.91 -27.23 -20.25
CA ASP A 31 -34.08 -25.84 -20.72
C ASP A 31 -34.63 -24.86 -19.63
N GLY A 32 -34.99 -25.36 -18.45
CA GLY A 32 -35.37 -24.57 -17.27
C GLY A 32 -34.49 -24.77 -16.01
N GLU A 33 -33.42 -25.57 -16.07
CA GLU A 33 -32.54 -25.78 -14.91
C GLU A 33 -31.51 -24.66 -14.75
N ALA A 34 -31.26 -24.27 -13.49
CA ALA A 34 -30.23 -23.31 -13.12
C ALA A 34 -28.86 -23.77 -13.64
N VAL A 35 -28.06 -22.85 -14.19
CA VAL A 35 -26.71 -23.17 -14.67
C VAL A 35 -25.81 -23.51 -13.49
N ASP A 36 -25.29 -24.74 -13.45
CA ASP A 36 -24.22 -25.10 -12.52
C ASP A 36 -22.93 -24.38 -12.94
N VAL A 37 -22.49 -23.46 -12.09
CA VAL A 37 -21.27 -22.65 -12.28
C VAL A 37 -20.08 -23.14 -11.44
N SER A 38 -20.26 -24.17 -10.60
CA SER A 38 -19.27 -24.62 -9.62
C SER A 38 -17.99 -25.19 -10.23
N TRP A 39 -18.08 -25.70 -11.46
CA TRP A 39 -16.96 -26.30 -12.21
C TRP A 39 -16.18 -25.28 -13.04
N ILE A 40 -16.72 -24.07 -13.21
CA ILE A 40 -16.14 -23.01 -14.06
C ILE A 40 -14.93 -22.43 -13.34
N ASP A 41 -13.75 -22.75 -13.86
CA ASP A 41 -12.49 -22.14 -13.48
C ASP A 41 -12.21 -20.88 -14.32
N PRO A 42 -11.15 -20.10 -14.02
CA PRO A 42 -10.84 -18.88 -14.77
C PRO A 42 -10.73 -19.08 -16.29
N LEU A 43 -10.20 -20.21 -16.73
CA LEU A 43 -9.97 -20.50 -18.15
C LEU A 43 -11.29 -20.83 -18.87
N ALA A 44 -12.12 -21.67 -18.24
CA ALA A 44 -13.47 -21.95 -18.72
C ALA A 44 -14.35 -20.68 -18.73
N LEU A 45 -14.18 -19.79 -17.75
CA LEU A 45 -14.88 -18.50 -17.73
C LEU A 45 -14.47 -17.61 -18.91
N GLY A 46 -13.18 -17.58 -19.27
CA GLY A 46 -12.69 -16.85 -20.44
C GLY A 46 -13.24 -17.43 -21.76
N ASP A 47 -13.29 -18.75 -21.90
CA ASP A 47 -13.87 -19.43 -23.07
C ASP A 47 -15.37 -19.09 -23.26
N LEU A 48 -16.12 -18.89 -22.16
CA LEU A 48 -17.55 -18.56 -22.17
C LEU A 48 -17.84 -17.07 -22.41
N TRP A 49 -16.84 -16.22 -22.25
CA TRP A 49 -17.02 -14.77 -22.06
C TRP A 49 -17.65 -14.08 -23.28
N ALA A 50 -17.16 -14.37 -24.48
CA ALA A 50 -17.67 -13.79 -25.72
C ALA A 50 -19.12 -14.22 -25.97
N ALA A 51 -19.44 -15.50 -25.80
CA ALA A 51 -20.79 -16.02 -25.96
C ALA A 51 -21.76 -15.39 -24.95
N ALA A 52 -21.35 -15.27 -23.68
CA ALA A 52 -22.17 -14.63 -22.65
C ALA A 52 -22.51 -13.17 -22.99
N HIS A 53 -21.51 -12.36 -23.38
CA HIS A 53 -21.75 -10.98 -23.78
C HIS A 53 -22.52 -10.83 -25.10
N ALA A 54 -22.42 -11.79 -26.02
CA ALA A 54 -23.17 -11.77 -27.27
C ALA A 54 -24.67 -12.07 -27.06
N THR A 55 -24.97 -12.87 -26.03
CA THR A 55 -26.32 -13.36 -25.71
C THR A 55 -27.05 -12.46 -24.73
N GLU A 56 -26.34 -11.79 -23.82
CA GLU A 56 -26.96 -10.86 -22.87
C GLU A 56 -27.65 -9.70 -23.61
N ARG A 57 -28.98 -9.60 -23.48
CA ARG A 57 -29.80 -8.55 -24.08
C ARG A 57 -30.59 -7.79 -23.03
N TRP A 58 -30.69 -6.50 -23.23
CA TRP A 58 -31.45 -5.57 -22.41
C TRP A 58 -32.51 -4.87 -23.26
N GLN A 59 -33.75 -4.83 -22.77
CA GLN A 59 -34.88 -4.12 -23.38
C GLN A 59 -35.52 -3.23 -22.31
N ASP A 60 -35.61 -1.92 -22.55
CA ASP A 60 -36.16 -0.94 -21.60
C ASP A 60 -35.57 -1.03 -20.17
N HIS A 61 -34.23 -1.17 -20.08
CA HIS A 61 -33.49 -1.37 -18.83
C HIS A 61 -33.88 -2.60 -18.01
N ARG A 62 -34.57 -3.57 -18.63
CA ARG A 62 -34.83 -4.90 -18.07
C ARG A 62 -34.11 -5.97 -18.89
N PRO A 63 -33.55 -6.99 -18.24
CA PRO A 63 -32.96 -8.11 -18.95
C PRO A 63 -34.06 -8.88 -19.70
N VAL A 64 -33.75 -9.33 -20.92
CA VAL A 64 -34.65 -10.18 -21.68
C VAL A 64 -34.67 -11.58 -21.05
N ASP A 65 -35.82 -12.02 -20.56
CA ASP A 65 -35.93 -13.33 -19.92
C ASP A 65 -36.02 -14.44 -20.96
N SER A 66 -34.92 -15.21 -21.06
CA SER A 66 -34.82 -16.43 -21.86
C SER A 66 -33.79 -17.37 -21.24
N PRO A 67 -33.92 -18.69 -21.42
CA PRO A 67 -32.94 -19.65 -20.88
C PRO A 67 -31.49 -19.39 -21.32
N ALA A 68 -31.30 -18.80 -22.51
CA ALA A 68 -30.00 -18.39 -23.02
C ALA A 68 -29.46 -17.14 -22.31
N ALA A 69 -30.32 -16.14 -22.07
CA ALA A 69 -29.96 -14.93 -21.33
C ALA A 69 -29.72 -15.19 -19.84
N ASP A 70 -30.42 -16.15 -19.25
CA ASP A 70 -30.20 -16.59 -17.87
C ASP A 70 -28.85 -17.29 -17.72
N ALA A 71 -28.49 -18.14 -18.69
CA ALA A 71 -27.18 -18.76 -18.74
C ALA A 71 -26.05 -17.74 -18.91
N ALA A 72 -26.22 -16.77 -19.81
CA ALA A 72 -25.28 -15.67 -19.99
C ALA A 72 -25.10 -14.84 -18.71
N ARG A 73 -26.20 -14.48 -18.02
CA ARG A 73 -26.15 -13.76 -16.75
C ARG A 73 -25.41 -14.53 -15.67
N ALA A 74 -25.65 -15.84 -15.54
CA ALA A 74 -24.95 -16.65 -14.54
C ALA A 74 -23.43 -16.66 -14.77
N VAL A 75 -22.99 -16.73 -16.02
CA VAL A 75 -21.56 -16.64 -16.39
C VAL A 75 -20.99 -15.25 -16.07
N LEU A 76 -21.69 -14.18 -16.45
CA LEU A 76 -21.21 -12.81 -16.21
C LEU A 76 -21.16 -12.46 -14.72
N GLN A 77 -22.15 -12.90 -13.92
CA GLN A 77 -22.14 -12.75 -12.46
C GLN A 77 -21.02 -13.53 -11.79
N LEU A 78 -20.55 -14.64 -12.39
CA LEU A 78 -19.35 -15.31 -11.90
C LEU A 78 -18.10 -14.45 -12.15
N GLY A 79 -18.08 -13.67 -13.24
CA GLY A 79 -17.06 -12.67 -13.54
C GLY A 79 -16.89 -11.60 -12.47
N ASP A 80 -17.94 -11.29 -11.71
CA ASP A 80 -17.87 -10.36 -10.57
C ASP A 80 -17.08 -10.94 -9.38
N LYS A 81 -16.94 -12.28 -9.32
CA LYS A 81 -16.30 -13.02 -8.22
C LYS A 81 -14.97 -13.66 -8.62
N MET A 82 -14.74 -13.85 -9.91
CA MET A 82 -13.58 -14.55 -10.45
C MET A 82 -13.09 -13.87 -11.73
N ALA A 83 -11.80 -13.54 -11.78
CA ALA A 83 -11.22 -12.96 -12.99
C ALA A 83 -11.07 -14.04 -14.09
N PRO A 84 -11.59 -13.83 -15.31
CA PRO A 84 -11.39 -14.74 -16.43
C PRO A 84 -9.93 -14.79 -16.91
N MET A 85 -9.52 -15.92 -17.47
CA MET A 85 -8.28 -16.09 -18.22
C MET A 85 -8.61 -16.56 -19.64
N PHE A 86 -8.02 -15.94 -20.65
CA PHE A 86 -8.39 -16.17 -22.05
C PHE A 86 -7.32 -16.99 -22.78
N ARG A 87 -7.76 -18.00 -23.53
CA ARG A 87 -6.96 -18.54 -24.64
C ARG A 87 -6.98 -17.59 -25.84
N ALA A 88 -6.09 -17.80 -26.81
CA ALA A 88 -6.03 -16.97 -28.01
C ALA A 88 -7.36 -16.98 -28.78
N SER A 89 -7.98 -18.15 -28.93
CA SER A 89 -9.27 -18.31 -29.61
C SER A 89 -10.40 -17.54 -28.92
N ALA A 90 -10.56 -17.72 -27.60
CA ALA A 90 -11.56 -17.02 -26.81
C ALA A 90 -11.37 -15.49 -26.80
N CYS A 91 -10.11 -15.03 -26.70
CA CYS A 91 -9.78 -13.62 -26.80
C CYS A 91 -10.09 -13.07 -28.20
N GLY A 92 -9.78 -13.82 -29.25
CA GLY A 92 -10.11 -13.49 -30.65
C GLY A 92 -11.61 -13.37 -30.89
N ASP A 93 -12.40 -14.33 -30.40
CA ASP A 93 -13.86 -14.31 -30.48
C ASP A 93 -14.46 -13.07 -29.80
N TYR A 94 -13.86 -12.65 -28.68
CA TYR A 94 -14.31 -11.45 -27.98
C TYR A 94 -13.94 -10.16 -28.73
N LEU A 95 -12.74 -10.07 -29.31
CA LEU A 95 -12.36 -8.94 -30.19
C LEU A 95 -13.31 -8.85 -31.39
N ASP A 96 -13.64 -9.98 -32.01
CA ASP A 96 -14.59 -10.05 -33.12
C ASP A 96 -16.00 -9.61 -32.73
N LEU A 97 -16.47 -10.03 -31.56
CA LEU A 97 -17.75 -9.58 -31.03
C LEU A 97 -17.76 -8.06 -30.92
N LEU A 98 -16.72 -7.47 -30.33
CA LEU A 98 -16.60 -6.03 -30.17
C LEU A 98 -16.54 -5.31 -31.52
N ALA A 99 -15.81 -5.84 -32.51
CA ALA A 99 -15.78 -5.28 -33.86
C ALA A 99 -17.17 -5.28 -34.51
N ARG A 100 -17.93 -6.38 -34.41
CA ARG A 100 -19.30 -6.47 -34.96
C ARG A 100 -20.29 -5.54 -34.26
N THR A 101 -20.05 -5.14 -33.01
CA THR A 101 -20.90 -4.15 -32.35
C THR A 101 -20.76 -2.76 -32.98
N ALA A 102 -19.57 -2.39 -33.46
CA ALA A 102 -19.37 -1.16 -34.22
C ALA A 102 -20.07 -1.20 -35.59
N GLU A 103 -20.03 -2.34 -36.28
CA GLU A 103 -20.73 -2.49 -37.58
C GLU A 103 -22.25 -2.28 -37.46
N ARG A 104 -22.84 -2.61 -36.30
CA ARG A 104 -24.28 -2.44 -36.03
C ARG A 104 -24.66 -1.02 -35.63
N ASP A 105 -23.71 -0.25 -35.10
CA ASP A 105 -23.92 1.12 -34.62
C ASP A 105 -22.74 2.02 -35.04
N PRO A 106 -22.69 2.44 -36.32
CA PRO A 106 -21.56 3.19 -36.86
C PRO A 106 -21.39 4.57 -36.21
N ASP A 107 -22.48 5.19 -35.76
CA ASP A 107 -22.44 6.49 -35.08
C ASP A 107 -21.72 6.38 -33.73
N ARG A 108 -22.00 5.31 -32.97
CA ARG A 108 -21.26 5.00 -31.73
C ARG A 108 -19.81 4.61 -31.99
N ALA A 109 -19.53 3.96 -33.12
CA ALA A 109 -18.15 3.61 -33.51
C ALA A 109 -17.30 4.83 -33.88
N ALA A 110 -17.92 5.84 -34.48
CA ALA A 110 -17.30 7.12 -34.80
C ALA A 110 -17.16 8.07 -33.58
N ASP A 111 -17.85 7.78 -32.49
CA ASP A 111 -17.78 8.58 -31.26
C ASP A 111 -16.43 8.37 -30.54
N ARG A 112 -15.64 9.44 -30.46
CA ARG A 112 -14.35 9.47 -29.75
C ARG A 112 -14.49 9.32 -28.23
N ALA A 113 -15.69 9.44 -27.68
CA ALA A 113 -15.98 9.15 -26.28
C ALA A 113 -16.29 7.67 -26.01
N ALA A 114 -16.46 6.82 -27.04
CA ALA A 114 -16.77 5.41 -26.93
C ALA A 114 -15.56 4.56 -26.47
N THR A 115 -15.18 4.74 -25.20
CA THR A 115 -14.03 4.07 -24.58
C THR A 115 -14.28 2.60 -24.21
N TYR A 116 -15.55 2.23 -24.02
CA TYR A 116 -15.97 0.91 -23.52
C TYR A 116 -15.46 -0.29 -24.33
N PRO A 117 -15.50 -0.31 -25.68
CA PRO A 117 -15.00 -1.43 -26.47
C PRO A 117 -13.49 -1.62 -26.33
N TRP A 118 -12.74 -0.52 -26.31
CA TRP A 118 -11.29 -0.55 -26.14
C TRP A 118 -10.89 -1.07 -24.75
N GLN A 119 -11.61 -0.68 -23.70
CA GLN A 119 -11.39 -1.23 -22.35
C GLN A 119 -11.61 -2.73 -22.30
N LYS A 120 -12.69 -3.22 -22.92
CA LYS A 120 -13.02 -4.65 -22.96
C LYS A 120 -11.97 -5.45 -23.73
N ALA A 121 -11.47 -4.90 -24.84
CA ALA A 121 -10.35 -5.47 -25.57
C ALA A 121 -9.08 -5.52 -24.71
N CYS A 122 -8.74 -4.41 -24.03
CA CYS A 122 -7.60 -4.34 -23.10
C CYS A 122 -7.71 -5.39 -21.98
N PHE A 123 -8.89 -5.47 -21.35
CA PHE A 123 -9.18 -6.39 -20.26
C PHE A 123 -8.94 -7.86 -20.64
N ALA A 124 -9.39 -8.26 -21.82
CA ALA A 124 -9.21 -9.63 -22.32
C ALA A 124 -7.75 -9.89 -22.69
N LEU A 125 -7.09 -8.95 -23.37
CA LEU A 125 -5.68 -9.07 -23.76
C LEU A 125 -4.74 -9.12 -22.54
N ARG A 126 -4.99 -8.34 -21.48
CA ARG A 126 -4.24 -8.40 -20.21
C ARG A 126 -4.29 -9.79 -19.55
N ARG A 127 -5.32 -10.58 -19.86
CA ARG A 127 -5.61 -11.90 -19.28
C ARG A 127 -5.47 -13.03 -20.29
N CYS A 128 -4.93 -12.75 -21.48
CA CYS A 128 -4.69 -13.75 -22.50
C CYS A 128 -3.38 -14.50 -22.22
N ILE A 129 -3.47 -15.82 -22.07
CA ILE A 129 -2.29 -16.67 -21.78
C ILE A 129 -1.48 -17.03 -23.04
N GLU A 130 -2.03 -16.77 -24.23
CA GLU A 130 -1.48 -17.14 -25.54
C GLU A 130 -1.32 -15.92 -26.45
N LEU A 131 -0.84 -14.80 -25.90
CA LEU A 131 -0.69 -13.52 -26.62
C LEU A 131 0.18 -13.59 -27.88
N SER A 132 1.05 -14.60 -28.01
CA SER A 132 1.90 -14.82 -29.18
C SER A 132 1.25 -15.66 -30.29
N SER A 133 -0.02 -16.08 -30.12
CA SER A 133 -0.73 -16.89 -31.09
C SER A 133 -1.08 -16.09 -32.35
N TYR A 134 -0.85 -16.68 -33.53
CA TYR A 134 -1.25 -16.11 -34.82
C TYR A 134 -2.77 -15.98 -34.98
N GLU A 135 -3.56 -16.71 -34.16
CA GLU A 135 -5.02 -16.68 -34.22
C GLU A 135 -5.59 -15.31 -33.84
N LEU A 136 -4.83 -14.48 -33.12
CA LEU A 136 -5.24 -13.13 -32.72
C LEU A 136 -5.12 -12.08 -33.84
N GLY A 137 -4.35 -12.34 -34.90
CA GLY A 137 -4.07 -11.33 -35.93
C GLY A 137 -5.31 -10.86 -36.68
N ALA A 138 -6.12 -11.77 -37.22
CA ALA A 138 -7.30 -11.39 -37.98
C ALA A 138 -8.40 -10.71 -37.12
N PRO A 139 -8.70 -11.18 -35.88
CA PRO A 139 -9.58 -10.43 -34.97
C PRO A 139 -9.05 -9.05 -34.59
N ALA A 140 -7.74 -8.92 -34.35
CA ALA A 140 -7.12 -7.63 -34.05
C ALA A 140 -7.24 -6.65 -35.24
N GLU A 141 -7.02 -7.12 -36.47
CA GLU A 141 -7.19 -6.31 -37.68
C GLU A 141 -8.63 -5.82 -37.84
N ARG A 142 -9.62 -6.71 -37.64
CA ARG A 142 -11.04 -6.34 -37.69
C ARG A 142 -11.40 -5.31 -36.62
N PHE A 143 -10.90 -5.49 -35.40
CA PHE A 143 -11.12 -4.53 -34.33
C PHE A 143 -10.52 -3.16 -34.68
N LEU A 144 -9.28 -3.12 -35.18
CA LEU A 144 -8.63 -1.88 -35.61
C LEU A 144 -9.34 -1.19 -36.77
N ALA A 145 -9.95 -1.94 -37.68
CA ALA A 145 -10.72 -1.38 -38.79
C ALA A 145 -12.07 -0.79 -38.34
N ALA A 146 -12.63 -1.29 -37.24
CA ALA A 146 -13.96 -0.93 -36.77
C ALA A 146 -14.00 0.30 -35.85
N TRP A 147 -12.90 0.67 -35.20
CA TRP A 147 -12.87 1.71 -34.16
C TRP A 147 -11.81 2.79 -34.39
N ASP A 148 -12.06 4.02 -33.94
CA ASP A 148 -11.09 5.12 -34.00
C ASP A 148 -9.90 4.85 -33.03
N HIS A 149 -8.68 4.82 -33.58
CA HIS A 149 -7.44 4.54 -32.86
C HIS A 149 -7.11 5.60 -31.80
N HIS A 150 -7.70 6.80 -31.90
CA HIS A 150 -7.51 7.87 -30.94
C HIS A 150 -8.06 7.59 -29.55
N VAL A 151 -8.97 6.64 -29.42
CA VAL A 151 -9.62 6.33 -28.16
C VAL A 151 -8.64 5.69 -27.17
N MET A 152 -7.87 4.69 -27.63
CA MET A 152 -6.77 4.08 -26.86
C MET A 152 -5.53 3.80 -27.75
N PRO A 153 -4.75 4.84 -28.11
CA PRO A 153 -3.57 4.74 -28.98
C PRO A 153 -2.56 3.66 -28.58
N HIS A 154 -2.25 3.49 -27.30
CA HIS A 154 -1.30 2.47 -26.83
C HIS A 154 -1.80 1.05 -27.11
N LEU A 155 -3.12 0.81 -26.99
CA LEU A 155 -3.72 -0.48 -27.30
C LEU A 155 -3.80 -0.68 -28.82
N ALA A 156 -4.03 0.38 -29.60
CA ALA A 156 -3.99 0.31 -31.06
C ALA A 156 -2.61 -0.16 -31.56
N VAL A 157 -1.52 0.33 -30.96
CA VAL A 157 -0.15 -0.17 -31.23
C VAL A 157 -0.03 -1.66 -30.90
N ALA A 158 -0.48 -2.10 -29.72
CA ALA A 158 -0.41 -3.51 -29.32
C ALA A 158 -1.21 -4.43 -30.27
N LEU A 159 -2.42 -4.02 -30.67
CA LEU A 159 -3.24 -4.74 -31.64
C LEU A 159 -2.58 -4.79 -33.02
N ALA A 160 -1.98 -3.69 -33.48
CA ALA A 160 -1.34 -3.65 -34.80
C ALA A 160 -0.15 -4.62 -34.88
N ARG A 161 0.58 -4.78 -33.77
CA ARG A 161 1.67 -5.76 -33.61
C ARG A 161 1.19 -7.21 -33.65
N LEU A 162 -0.04 -7.48 -33.22
CA LEU A 162 -0.67 -8.80 -33.35
C LEU A 162 -1.04 -9.13 -34.80
N VAL A 163 -1.26 -8.12 -35.64
CA VAL A 163 -1.56 -8.30 -37.07
C VAL A 163 -0.28 -8.63 -37.83
N ASP A 164 0.59 -7.63 -38.02
CA ASP A 164 1.89 -7.76 -38.68
C ASP A 164 2.70 -6.44 -38.57
N PRO A 165 4.02 -6.46 -38.87
CA PRO A 165 4.85 -5.25 -38.81
C PRO A 165 4.45 -4.12 -39.77
N ALA A 166 3.78 -4.43 -40.89
CA ALA A 166 3.33 -3.40 -41.82
C ALA A 166 2.10 -2.66 -41.29
N CYS A 167 1.20 -3.36 -40.59
CA CYS A 167 0.08 -2.79 -39.87
C CYS A 167 0.56 -1.89 -38.73
N GLU A 168 1.53 -2.36 -37.95
CA GLU A 168 2.18 -1.58 -36.89
C GLU A 168 2.73 -0.24 -37.41
N ALA A 169 3.52 -0.27 -38.48
CA ALA A 169 4.09 0.94 -39.08
C ALA A 169 2.99 1.91 -39.54
N ARG A 170 1.95 1.42 -40.24
CA ARG A 170 0.83 2.26 -40.69
C ARG A 170 0.09 2.91 -39.53
N VAL A 171 -0.18 2.16 -38.46
CA VAL A 171 -0.88 2.68 -37.27
C VAL A 171 -0.03 3.71 -36.54
N LEU A 172 1.27 3.46 -36.36
CA LEU A 172 2.19 4.42 -35.74
C LEU A 172 2.33 5.71 -36.55
N ASP A 173 2.44 5.62 -37.88
CA ASP A 173 2.54 6.80 -38.75
C ASP A 173 1.26 7.65 -38.71
N ARG A 174 0.10 6.98 -38.73
CA ARG A 174 -1.20 7.65 -38.59
C ARG A 174 -1.33 8.35 -37.24
N LEU A 175 -1.06 7.64 -36.14
CA LEU A 175 -1.11 8.21 -34.79
C LEU A 175 -0.10 9.36 -34.63
N ALA A 176 1.09 9.26 -35.21
CA ALA A 176 2.08 10.32 -35.18
C ALA A 176 1.64 11.58 -35.92
N ALA A 177 0.97 11.42 -37.08
CA ALA A 177 0.42 12.54 -37.83
C ALA A 177 -0.74 13.20 -37.07
N ASP A 178 -1.69 12.41 -36.59
CA ASP A 178 -2.90 12.91 -35.95
C ASP A 178 -2.62 13.52 -34.55
N LEU A 179 -1.60 13.02 -33.85
CA LEU A 179 -1.17 13.48 -32.52
C LEU A 179 0.09 14.37 -32.56
N ALA A 180 0.43 14.95 -33.71
CA ALA A 180 1.63 15.80 -33.88
C ALA A 180 1.72 16.98 -32.90
N HIS A 181 0.56 17.44 -32.38
CA HIS A 181 0.46 18.48 -31.36
C HIS A 181 0.87 18.02 -29.94
N SER A 182 1.06 16.72 -29.73
CA SER A 182 1.48 16.07 -28.48
C SER A 182 2.73 15.19 -28.70
N PRO A 183 3.89 15.76 -29.08
CA PRO A 183 5.04 14.98 -29.53
C PRO A 183 5.60 14.02 -28.46
N LEU A 184 5.49 14.34 -27.16
CA LEU A 184 5.94 13.42 -26.12
C LEU A 184 5.05 12.16 -26.02
N LEU A 185 3.75 12.27 -26.33
CA LEU A 185 2.87 11.11 -26.45
C LEU A 185 3.26 10.25 -27.66
N VAL A 186 3.56 10.88 -28.80
CA VAL A 186 4.01 10.17 -30.00
C VAL A 186 5.31 9.39 -29.72
N ASP A 187 6.24 10.00 -29.00
CA ASP A 187 7.46 9.30 -28.57
C ASP A 187 7.15 8.10 -27.65
N GLU A 188 6.19 8.23 -26.72
CA GLU A 188 5.78 7.12 -25.86
C GLU A 188 5.13 5.98 -26.66
N LEU A 189 4.31 6.28 -27.66
CA LEU A 189 3.71 5.26 -28.55
C LEU A 189 4.77 4.50 -29.34
N ARG A 190 5.81 5.19 -29.83
CA ARG A 190 6.96 4.55 -30.45
C ARG A 190 7.75 3.71 -29.45
N SER A 191 7.91 4.18 -28.21
CA SER A 191 8.54 3.38 -27.15
C SER A 191 7.71 2.15 -26.80
N ALA A 192 6.38 2.24 -26.83
CA ALA A 192 5.47 1.13 -26.52
C ALA A 192 5.65 -0.04 -27.51
N ALA A 193 5.89 0.28 -28.79
CA ALA A 193 6.18 -0.71 -29.83
C ALA A 193 7.47 -1.50 -29.59
N LEU A 194 8.44 -0.92 -28.87
CA LEU A 194 9.70 -1.56 -28.51
C LEU A 194 9.61 -2.45 -27.27
N LEU A 195 8.50 -2.38 -26.52
CA LEU A 195 8.27 -3.23 -25.35
C LEU A 195 7.87 -4.64 -25.79
N ASP A 196 8.00 -5.62 -24.91
CA ASP A 196 7.26 -6.88 -25.12
C ASP A 196 5.75 -6.63 -25.14
N LEU A 197 5.00 -7.55 -25.75
CA LEU A 197 3.57 -7.36 -25.94
C LEU A 197 2.80 -7.25 -24.60
N PRO A 198 3.08 -8.06 -23.56
CA PRO A 198 2.47 -7.88 -22.25
C PRO A 198 2.70 -6.50 -21.63
N ALA A 199 3.91 -5.96 -21.68
CA ALA A 199 4.23 -4.63 -21.15
C ALA A 199 3.59 -3.51 -21.98
N ASN A 200 3.48 -3.66 -23.30
CA ASN A 200 2.72 -2.72 -24.14
C ASN A 200 1.23 -2.71 -23.76
N ILE A 201 0.61 -3.87 -23.54
CA ILE A 201 -0.80 -3.96 -23.14
C ILE A 201 -1.00 -3.40 -21.73
N LEU A 202 -0.07 -3.68 -20.80
CA LEU A 202 -0.05 -3.06 -19.47
C LEU A 202 0.03 -1.53 -19.56
N LEU A 203 0.93 -1.00 -20.40
CA LEU A 203 1.03 0.45 -20.64
C LEU A 203 -0.28 1.04 -21.17
N ALA A 204 -1.01 0.30 -22.02
CA ALA A 204 -2.31 0.73 -22.50
C ALA A 204 -3.38 0.78 -21.40
N ASP A 205 -3.39 -0.21 -20.50
CA ASP A 205 -4.33 -0.28 -19.37
C ASP A 205 -4.12 0.90 -18.39
N ILE A 206 -2.88 1.13 -17.98
CA ILE A 206 -2.54 2.21 -17.04
C ILE A 206 -2.66 3.62 -17.63
N ALA A 207 -2.62 3.75 -18.96
CA ALA A 207 -2.69 5.05 -19.62
C ALA A 207 -4.11 5.64 -19.57
N TYR A 208 -5.12 4.79 -19.35
CA TYR A 208 -6.55 5.15 -19.41
C TYR A 208 -7.36 4.57 -18.22
N PRO A 209 -7.06 4.96 -16.97
CA PRO A 209 -7.57 4.28 -15.77
C PRO A 209 -9.01 4.61 -15.35
N ASP A 210 -9.63 5.68 -15.85
CA ASP A 210 -10.99 6.15 -15.45
C ASP A 210 -12.14 5.19 -15.84
N LEU A 211 -11.82 3.93 -16.11
CA LEU A 211 -12.54 3.09 -17.05
C LEU A 211 -12.62 1.62 -16.62
N GLY A 212 -12.34 1.30 -15.34
CA GLY A 212 -12.69 0.01 -14.74
C GLY A 212 -11.63 -0.69 -13.86
N THR A 213 -10.49 -0.06 -13.55
CA THR A 213 -9.51 -0.64 -12.62
C THR A 213 -9.81 -0.22 -11.18
N SER A 214 -9.88 -1.17 -10.26
CA SER A 214 -9.94 -0.88 -8.82
C SER A 214 -8.62 -0.26 -8.37
N ASP A 215 -8.66 0.65 -7.38
CA ASP A 215 -7.47 1.30 -6.81
C ASP A 215 -6.40 0.30 -6.32
N GLU A 216 -6.80 -0.94 -5.97
CA GLU A 216 -5.91 -2.02 -5.54
C GLU A 216 -5.13 -2.67 -6.71
N ALA A 217 -5.77 -2.90 -7.86
CA ALA A 217 -5.11 -3.44 -9.06
C ALA A 217 -4.08 -2.44 -9.62
N MET A 218 -4.40 -1.14 -9.55
CA MET A 218 -3.51 -0.08 -9.97
C MET A 218 -2.21 -0.01 -9.15
N ALA A 219 -2.17 -0.49 -7.90
CA ALA A 219 -0.95 -0.47 -7.09
C ALA A 219 0.05 -1.56 -7.51
N ASP A 220 -0.44 -2.76 -7.84
CA ASP A 220 0.35 -3.91 -8.32
C ASP A 220 0.85 -3.67 -9.77
N ASP A 221 -0.02 -3.15 -10.65
CA ASP A 221 0.30 -2.87 -12.05
C ASP A 221 1.31 -1.70 -12.22
N ARG A 222 1.30 -0.72 -11.31
CA ARG A 222 2.27 0.39 -11.31
C ARG A 222 3.69 -0.08 -10.98
N GLN A 223 3.83 -1.10 -10.13
CA GLN A 223 5.12 -1.72 -9.81
C GLN A 223 5.66 -2.50 -11.02
N SER A 224 4.77 -3.12 -11.81
CA SER A 224 5.14 -3.93 -12.98
C SER A 224 5.76 -3.11 -14.13
N LEU A 225 5.32 -1.86 -14.38
CA LEU A 225 5.94 -1.04 -15.43
C LEU A 225 7.33 -0.54 -15.02
N SER A 226 7.58 -0.30 -13.73
CA SER A 226 8.93 0.03 -13.24
C SER A 226 9.93 -1.10 -13.40
N ASP A 227 9.48 -2.35 -13.53
CA ASP A 227 10.36 -3.49 -13.80
C ASP A 227 10.77 -3.58 -15.28
N CYS A 228 10.07 -2.85 -16.17
CA CYS A 228 10.39 -2.79 -17.59
C CYS A 228 11.57 -1.84 -17.86
N SER A 229 12.76 -2.41 -18.08
CA SER A 229 13.99 -1.64 -18.36
C SER A 229 13.88 -0.73 -19.59
N ALA A 230 13.23 -1.19 -20.67
CA ALA A 230 13.04 -0.41 -21.88
C ALA A 230 12.19 0.85 -21.64
N TYR A 231 11.11 0.73 -20.86
CA TYR A 231 10.29 1.89 -20.51
C TYR A 231 10.99 2.82 -19.51
N ALA A 232 11.83 2.29 -18.61
CA ALA A 232 12.68 3.09 -17.73
C ALA A 232 13.68 3.96 -18.51
N VAL A 233 14.29 3.43 -19.58
CA VAL A 233 15.14 4.20 -20.50
C VAL A 233 14.34 5.33 -21.17
N PHE A 234 13.12 5.05 -21.60
CA PHE A 234 12.25 6.09 -22.14
C PHE A 234 11.87 7.16 -21.11
N ALA A 235 11.67 6.78 -19.83
CA ALA A 235 11.40 7.72 -18.76
C ALA A 235 12.51 8.76 -18.59
N GLU A 236 13.78 8.35 -18.69
CA GLU A 236 14.92 9.27 -18.70
C GLU A 236 14.85 10.25 -19.87
N VAL A 237 14.72 9.74 -21.09
CA VAL A 237 14.70 10.56 -22.31
C VAL A 237 13.51 11.52 -22.30
N GLY A 238 12.32 11.04 -21.96
CA GLY A 238 11.09 11.83 -21.97
C GLY A 238 11.08 12.93 -20.91
N LEU A 239 11.54 12.64 -19.67
CA LEU A 239 11.64 13.66 -18.63
C LEU A 239 12.70 14.71 -18.96
N LYS A 240 13.86 14.32 -19.52
CA LYS A 240 14.87 15.27 -20.01
C LYS A 240 14.34 16.15 -21.14
N ARG A 241 13.55 15.61 -22.08
CA ARG A 241 12.88 16.39 -23.13
C ARG A 241 11.85 17.37 -22.58
N ALA A 242 11.06 16.96 -21.59
CA ALA A 242 10.11 17.85 -20.92
C ALA A 242 10.83 18.99 -20.18
N ALA A 243 11.91 18.68 -19.45
CA ALA A 243 12.75 19.69 -18.80
C ALA A 243 13.37 20.67 -19.82
N GLU A 244 13.89 20.16 -20.94
CA GLU A 244 14.43 20.99 -22.03
C GLU A 244 13.38 21.93 -22.64
N ARG A 245 12.16 21.45 -22.89
CA ARG A 245 11.08 22.32 -23.38
C ARG A 245 10.80 23.47 -22.41
N LEU A 246 10.72 23.18 -21.12
CA LEU A 246 10.53 24.21 -20.09
C LEU A 246 11.71 25.16 -19.99
N ARG A 247 12.94 24.67 -20.18
CA ARG A 247 14.15 25.48 -20.25
C ARG A 247 14.06 26.50 -21.38
N LYS A 248 13.66 26.07 -22.59
CA LYS A 248 13.44 26.96 -23.74
C LYS A 248 12.33 27.98 -23.52
N ILE A 249 11.23 27.60 -22.87
CA ILE A 249 10.16 28.54 -22.48
C ILE A 249 10.71 29.59 -21.50
N HIS A 250 11.52 29.17 -20.52
CA HIS A 250 12.12 30.08 -19.53
C HIS A 250 13.23 30.96 -20.11
N ALA A 251 13.91 30.50 -21.16
CA ALA A 251 14.86 31.28 -21.95
C ALA A 251 14.18 32.19 -22.99
N PHE A 252 12.85 32.17 -23.09
CA PHE A 252 12.05 32.88 -24.10
C PHE A 252 12.36 32.48 -25.56
N GLU A 253 12.98 31.30 -25.78
CA GLU A 253 13.17 30.70 -27.10
C GLU A 253 11.86 30.10 -27.63
N LEU A 254 10.99 29.65 -26.72
CA LEU A 254 9.61 29.25 -27.00
C LEU A 254 8.64 30.21 -26.30
N PRO A 255 7.49 30.53 -26.93
CA PRO A 255 6.54 31.46 -26.34
C PRO A 255 5.92 30.89 -25.06
N TYR A 256 5.86 31.72 -24.02
CA TYR A 256 5.13 31.39 -22.81
C TYR A 256 3.63 31.61 -23.00
N ALA A 257 2.85 30.56 -22.78
CA ALA A 257 1.40 30.63 -22.59
C ALA A 257 1.01 29.90 -21.30
N SER A 258 0.21 30.56 -20.48
CA SER A 258 -0.23 30.02 -19.19
C SER A 258 -0.97 28.69 -19.38
N ASP A 259 -0.54 27.66 -18.64
CA ASP A 259 -1.12 26.32 -18.65
C ASP A 259 -1.16 25.64 -20.04
N LYS A 260 -0.19 25.97 -20.91
CA LYS A 260 -0.09 25.48 -22.29
C LYS A 260 1.27 24.90 -22.66
N ALA A 261 2.19 24.72 -21.71
CA ALA A 261 3.50 24.12 -21.99
C ALA A 261 3.42 22.65 -22.45
N PHE A 262 2.36 21.96 -22.03
CA PHE A 262 2.09 20.55 -22.35
C PHE A 262 0.59 20.35 -22.57
N THR A 263 0.23 19.42 -23.45
CA THR A 263 -1.16 18.95 -23.57
C THR A 263 -1.54 18.07 -22.38
N LEU A 264 -2.83 17.84 -22.15
CA LEU A 264 -3.27 16.92 -21.07
C LEU A 264 -2.71 15.50 -21.26
N ALA A 265 -2.58 15.06 -22.52
CA ALA A 265 -2.01 13.75 -22.83
C ALA A 265 -0.50 13.71 -22.52
N GLU A 266 0.26 14.74 -22.90
CA GLU A 266 1.68 14.85 -22.52
C GLU A 266 1.85 14.93 -20.99
N SER A 267 0.95 15.61 -20.27
CA SER A 267 0.95 15.62 -18.81
C SER A 267 0.77 14.23 -18.21
N ALA A 268 -0.11 13.40 -18.78
CA ALA A 268 -0.29 12.01 -18.35
C ALA A 268 0.96 11.15 -18.63
N VAL A 269 1.63 11.38 -19.77
CA VAL A 269 2.93 10.74 -20.08
C VAL A 269 3.95 11.11 -19.01
N ILE A 270 4.18 12.40 -18.77
CA ILE A 270 5.16 12.89 -17.77
C ILE A 270 4.85 12.31 -16.38
N ALA A 271 3.58 12.20 -16.01
CA ALA A 271 3.16 11.58 -14.76
C ALA A 271 3.62 10.11 -14.65
N ARG A 272 3.44 9.32 -15.71
CA ARG A 272 3.91 7.92 -15.76
C ARG A 272 5.43 7.83 -15.70
N LEU A 273 6.13 8.62 -16.50
CA LEU A 273 7.60 8.63 -16.52
C LEU A 273 8.19 8.99 -15.15
N ALA A 274 7.65 10.02 -14.50
CA ALA A 274 8.07 10.43 -13.15
C ALA A 274 7.81 9.33 -12.12
N ARG A 275 6.65 8.67 -12.17
CA ARG A 275 6.34 7.54 -11.27
C ARG A 275 7.30 6.37 -11.46
N VAL A 276 7.59 5.97 -12.70
CA VAL A 276 8.54 4.89 -13.00
C VAL A 276 9.94 5.23 -12.48
N ALA A 277 10.43 6.43 -12.77
CA ALA A 277 11.76 6.84 -12.34
C ALA A 277 11.87 6.95 -10.80
N LEU A 278 10.83 7.42 -10.11
CA LEU A 278 10.78 7.51 -8.63
C LEU A 278 10.59 6.15 -7.95
N ALA A 279 9.82 5.25 -8.57
CA ALA A 279 9.65 3.89 -8.07
C ALA A 279 11.00 3.15 -8.08
N ARG A 280 11.77 3.32 -9.15
CA ARG A 280 13.11 2.75 -9.36
C ARG A 280 14.24 3.48 -8.63
N ASP A 281 13.96 4.65 -8.06
CA ASP A 281 14.95 5.49 -7.38
C ASP A 281 16.19 5.81 -8.24
N GLU A 282 15.95 6.18 -9.50
CA GLU A 282 17.02 6.38 -10.49
C GLU A 282 17.96 7.55 -10.14
N ALA A 283 19.29 7.30 -10.21
CA ALA A 283 20.31 8.25 -9.77
C ALA A 283 20.35 9.56 -10.60
N TRP A 284 19.94 9.54 -11.87
CA TRP A 284 19.90 10.71 -12.75
C TRP A 284 18.69 11.62 -12.49
N LEU A 285 17.68 11.12 -11.77
CA LEU A 285 16.38 11.78 -11.63
C LEU A 285 16.41 13.07 -10.80
N PRO A 286 17.08 13.15 -9.63
CA PRO A 286 16.99 14.32 -8.76
C PRO A 286 17.25 15.67 -9.46
N PRO A 287 18.35 15.87 -10.22
CA PRO A 287 18.58 17.15 -10.90
C PRO A 287 17.57 17.44 -12.02
N VAL A 288 17.10 16.41 -12.74
CA VAL A 288 16.10 16.58 -13.82
C VAL A 288 14.75 16.96 -13.24
N LEU A 289 14.32 16.26 -12.18
CA LEU A 289 13.05 16.52 -11.53
C LEU A 289 13.04 17.87 -10.81
N ASP A 290 14.15 18.24 -10.16
CA ASP A 290 14.28 19.55 -9.52
C ASP A 290 14.07 20.70 -10.51
N GLU A 291 14.77 20.67 -11.64
CA GLU A 291 14.61 21.67 -12.69
C GLU A 291 13.19 21.68 -13.27
N LEU A 292 12.68 20.49 -13.63
CA LEU A 292 11.37 20.34 -14.25
C LEU A 292 10.26 20.84 -13.32
N PHE A 293 10.30 20.48 -12.04
CA PHE A 293 9.25 20.84 -11.06
C PHE A 293 9.24 22.34 -10.78
N HIS A 294 10.40 22.98 -10.61
CA HIS A 294 10.48 24.43 -10.44
C HIS A 294 9.97 25.17 -11.68
N LYS A 295 10.45 24.80 -12.87
CA LYS A 295 10.08 25.50 -14.11
C LYS A 295 8.64 25.28 -14.52
N VAL A 296 8.01 24.15 -14.16
CA VAL A 296 6.62 23.89 -14.53
C VAL A 296 5.62 24.56 -13.60
N ALA A 297 6.00 24.80 -12.34
CA ALA A 297 5.15 25.41 -11.32
C ALA A 297 5.27 26.95 -11.28
N LEU A 298 6.38 27.52 -11.77
CA LEU A 298 6.64 28.96 -11.76
C LEU A 298 6.76 29.52 -13.19
N ALA A 299 5.97 30.55 -13.50
CA ALA A 299 6.07 31.28 -14.76
C ALA A 299 7.45 31.96 -14.92
N PRO A 300 7.98 32.07 -16.16
CA PRO A 300 9.24 32.79 -16.42
C PRO A 300 9.10 34.31 -16.31
N THR A 301 7.88 34.82 -16.10
CA THR A 301 7.56 36.24 -15.96
C THR A 301 7.07 36.56 -14.54
N ALA A 302 6.70 37.82 -14.29
CA ALA A 302 6.13 38.22 -13.01
C ALA A 302 4.71 37.64 -12.74
N ALA A 303 4.09 36.99 -13.72
CA ALA A 303 2.72 36.50 -13.66
C ALA A 303 2.48 35.49 -12.52
N ARG A 304 1.28 35.51 -11.95
CA ARG A 304 0.82 34.54 -10.93
C ARG A 304 0.23 33.28 -11.57
N THR A 305 0.87 32.78 -12.61
CA THR A 305 0.47 31.63 -13.41
C THR A 305 1.57 30.57 -13.43
N ALA A 306 1.30 29.42 -14.04
CA ALA A 306 2.25 28.32 -14.17
C ALA A 306 2.29 27.85 -15.64
N PRO A 307 3.46 27.43 -16.17
CA PRO A 307 3.56 26.85 -17.52
C PRO A 307 2.66 25.62 -17.74
N SER A 308 2.52 24.75 -16.74
CA SER A 308 1.51 23.67 -16.75
C SER A 308 1.11 23.27 -15.34
N GLN A 309 -0.13 23.58 -14.96
CA GLN A 309 -0.70 23.18 -13.67
C GLN A 309 -0.88 21.66 -13.61
N SER A 310 -1.32 21.05 -14.72
CA SER A 310 -1.55 19.60 -14.79
C SER A 310 -0.26 18.81 -14.55
N VAL A 311 0.86 19.21 -15.15
CA VAL A 311 2.17 18.59 -14.88
C VAL A 311 2.61 18.86 -13.44
N ALA A 312 2.54 20.10 -12.95
CA ALA A 312 2.93 20.41 -11.56
C ALA A 312 2.20 19.53 -10.53
N ILE A 313 0.89 19.38 -10.69
CA ILE A 313 0.06 18.53 -9.82
C ILE A 313 0.41 17.04 -10.01
N ALA A 314 0.62 16.59 -11.24
CA ALA A 314 1.00 15.22 -11.54
C ALA A 314 2.34 14.81 -10.89
N LEU A 315 3.35 15.69 -10.94
CA LEU A 315 4.61 15.48 -10.23
C LEU A 315 4.42 15.44 -8.72
N GLY A 316 3.56 16.32 -8.17
CA GLY A 316 3.17 16.26 -6.76
C GLY A 316 2.60 14.90 -6.37
N HIS A 317 1.70 14.32 -7.18
CA HIS A 317 1.18 12.98 -6.97
C HIS A 317 2.24 11.88 -7.14
N ALA A 318 3.18 12.04 -8.07
CA ALA A 318 4.27 11.08 -8.26
C ALA A 318 5.20 11.05 -7.03
N VAL A 319 5.57 12.23 -6.50
CA VAL A 319 6.37 12.37 -5.27
C VAL A 319 5.61 11.87 -4.05
N GLU A 320 4.30 12.07 -3.96
CA GLU A 320 3.47 11.50 -2.89
C GLU A 320 3.44 9.96 -2.94
N ALA A 321 3.35 9.37 -4.14
CA ALA A 321 3.32 7.93 -4.33
C ALA A 321 4.69 7.27 -4.03
N PHE A 322 5.78 7.89 -4.50
CA PHE A 322 7.13 7.34 -4.40
C PHE A 322 8.11 8.40 -3.86
N PRO A 323 7.98 8.79 -2.58
CA PRO A 323 8.77 9.89 -2.02
C PRO A 323 10.24 9.48 -1.83
N THR A 324 11.13 10.44 -2.08
CA THR A 324 12.56 10.41 -1.69
C THR A 324 12.90 11.68 -0.88
N PRO A 325 14.01 11.71 -0.11
CA PRO A 325 14.40 12.91 0.61
C PRO A 325 14.60 14.13 -0.30
N GLU A 326 15.23 13.94 -1.46
CA GLU A 326 15.52 14.99 -2.43
C GLU A 326 14.23 15.55 -3.02
N THR A 327 13.32 14.66 -3.44
CA THR A 327 12.05 15.08 -4.05
C THR A 327 11.10 15.76 -3.07
N VAL A 328 11.09 15.33 -1.80
CA VAL A 328 10.36 16.02 -0.73
C VAL A 328 10.96 17.41 -0.48
N ALA A 329 12.29 17.55 -0.53
CA ALA A 329 12.95 18.85 -0.42
C ALA A 329 12.62 19.78 -1.60
N THR A 330 12.73 19.29 -2.84
CA THR A 330 12.30 20.00 -4.06
C THR A 330 10.84 20.43 -3.94
N LEU A 331 9.93 19.54 -3.51
CA LEU A 331 8.51 19.86 -3.38
C LEU A 331 8.26 20.99 -2.36
N ARG A 332 8.97 21.00 -1.22
CA ARG A 332 8.90 22.11 -0.24
C ARG A 332 9.34 23.43 -0.85
N GLU A 333 10.43 23.43 -1.61
CA GLU A 333 10.98 24.63 -2.24
C GLU A 333 10.08 25.15 -3.36
N VAL A 334 9.53 24.25 -4.19
CA VAL A 334 8.51 24.56 -5.19
C VAL A 334 7.28 25.20 -4.54
N ILE A 335 6.78 24.64 -3.43
CA ILE A 335 5.63 25.21 -2.68
C ILE A 335 5.95 26.63 -2.18
N ARG A 336 7.19 26.88 -1.77
CA ARG A 336 7.64 28.19 -1.26
C ARG A 336 7.74 29.25 -2.36
N THR A 337 8.20 28.87 -3.54
CA THR A 337 8.50 29.78 -4.66
C THR A 337 7.32 29.99 -5.62
N THR A 338 6.42 29.01 -5.71
CA THR A 338 5.26 29.06 -6.62
C THR A 338 4.29 30.18 -6.25
N ARG A 339 3.91 31.01 -7.24
CA ARG A 339 3.01 32.15 -7.06
C ARG A 339 1.52 31.80 -7.23
N HIS A 340 1.22 30.69 -7.90
CA HIS A 340 -0.15 30.28 -8.21
C HIS A 340 -0.81 29.57 -7.01
N ALA A 341 -1.77 30.23 -6.36
CA ALA A 341 -2.39 29.75 -5.12
C ALA A 341 -3.06 28.36 -5.23
N GLY A 342 -3.72 28.04 -6.35
CA GLY A 342 -4.38 26.75 -6.57
C GLY A 342 -3.41 25.56 -6.57
N VAL A 343 -2.34 25.66 -7.37
CA VAL A 343 -1.20 24.72 -7.39
C VAL A 343 -0.59 24.59 -5.99
N VAL A 344 -0.26 25.70 -5.30
CA VAL A 344 0.29 25.66 -3.92
C VAL A 344 -0.61 24.87 -2.96
N LYS A 345 -1.92 25.11 -3.00
CA LYS A 345 -2.89 24.41 -2.15
C LYS A 345 -2.90 22.90 -2.39
N ARG A 346 -2.82 22.47 -3.65
CA ARG A 346 -2.77 21.04 -4.02
C ARG A 346 -1.44 20.42 -3.60
N LEU A 347 -0.32 21.04 -3.96
CA LEU A 347 1.03 20.56 -3.63
C LEU A 347 1.27 20.42 -2.12
N ARG A 348 0.69 21.30 -1.28
CA ARG A 348 0.76 21.15 0.19
C ARG A 348 0.09 19.86 0.69
N ARG A 349 -1.00 19.42 0.05
CA ARG A 349 -1.64 18.14 0.40
C ARG A 349 -0.73 16.98 0.00
N ASN A 350 -0.16 17.03 -1.21
CA ASN A 350 0.79 16.03 -1.68
C ASN A 350 2.02 15.96 -0.77
N LEU A 351 2.56 17.10 -0.30
CA LEU A 351 3.69 17.14 0.63
C LEU A 351 3.38 16.38 1.93
N HIS A 352 2.19 16.58 2.51
CA HIS A 352 1.79 15.84 3.71
C HIS A 352 1.66 14.33 3.46
N GLY A 353 1.23 13.93 2.26
CA GLY A 353 1.25 12.54 1.81
C GLY A 353 2.68 12.00 1.67
N ALA A 354 3.55 12.72 0.96
CA ALA A 354 4.94 12.36 0.71
C ALA A 354 5.77 12.23 2.00
N GLU A 355 5.63 13.16 2.95
CA GLU A 355 6.31 13.10 4.26
C GLU A 355 5.88 11.89 5.08
N ARG A 356 4.61 11.47 4.96
CA ARG A 356 4.09 10.24 5.57
C ARG A 356 4.50 8.98 4.81
N GLY A 357 4.58 9.05 3.48
CA GLY A 357 5.01 7.94 2.62
C GLY A 357 6.49 7.61 2.78
N LEU A 358 7.34 8.63 2.98
CA LEU A 358 8.79 8.47 3.21
C LEU A 358 9.08 7.63 4.47
N ALA A 359 8.21 7.71 5.48
CA ALA A 359 8.25 6.84 6.66
C ALA A 359 8.07 5.34 6.33
N GLY A 360 7.48 5.00 5.18
CA GLY A 360 7.33 3.62 4.71
C GLY A 360 8.46 3.11 3.83
N ARG A 361 9.47 3.94 3.52
CA ARG A 361 10.63 3.61 2.66
C ARG A 361 11.95 3.89 3.39
N PRO A 362 12.26 3.16 4.48
CA PRO A 362 13.40 3.46 5.34
C PRO A 362 14.76 3.49 4.65
N GLU A 363 15.01 2.58 3.73
CA GLU A 363 16.23 2.53 2.90
C GLU A 363 16.45 3.84 2.12
N ILE A 364 15.36 4.48 1.67
CA ILE A 364 15.38 5.75 0.95
C ILE A 364 15.38 6.94 1.92
N ALA A 365 14.63 6.86 3.02
CA ALA A 365 14.56 7.90 4.04
C ALA A 365 15.91 8.16 4.72
N LEU A 366 16.88 7.25 4.61
CA LEU A 366 18.24 7.39 5.11
C LEU A 366 19.16 8.26 4.25
N ARG A 367 18.76 8.60 3.03
CA ARG A 367 19.49 9.53 2.14
C ARG A 367 19.22 11.00 2.48
N LEU A 368 18.94 11.32 3.74
CA LEU A 368 18.75 12.71 4.15
C LEU A 368 20.00 13.54 3.80
N PRO A 369 19.83 14.81 3.37
CA PRO A 369 20.96 15.68 3.08
C PRO A 369 21.87 15.78 4.30
N LEU A 370 23.13 15.35 4.15
CA LEU A 370 24.12 15.30 5.24
C LEU A 370 24.71 16.67 5.59
N ASP A 371 24.46 17.66 4.74
CA ASP A 371 25.03 19.01 4.75
C ASP A 371 24.04 20.07 5.27
N GLN A 372 22.80 19.70 5.58
CA GLN A 372 21.76 20.64 5.99
C GLN A 372 21.13 20.29 7.34
N PRO A 373 20.73 21.31 8.14
CA PRO A 373 19.97 21.08 9.36
C PRO A 373 18.67 20.32 9.09
N ILE A 374 18.47 19.22 9.82
CA ILE A 374 17.24 18.43 9.74
C ILE A 374 16.17 19.09 10.61
N SER A 375 15.00 19.39 10.03
CA SER A 375 13.86 19.91 10.78
C SER A 375 13.25 18.87 11.73
N LYS A 376 12.51 19.31 12.75
CA LYS A 376 11.77 18.41 13.67
C LYS A 376 10.83 17.44 12.93
N SER A 377 10.21 17.90 11.84
CA SER A 377 9.35 17.06 10.99
C SER A 377 10.16 15.94 10.34
N GLN A 378 11.32 16.27 9.76
CA GLN A 378 12.19 15.27 9.15
C GLN A 378 12.76 14.27 10.17
N LEU A 379 13.11 14.69 11.40
CA LEU A 379 13.49 13.75 12.47
C LEU A 379 12.34 12.81 12.86
N THR A 380 11.11 13.32 12.88
CA THR A 380 9.92 12.49 13.12
C THR A 380 9.71 11.48 11.98
N THR A 381 9.91 11.90 10.73
CA THR A 381 9.87 11.00 9.57
C THR A 381 10.96 9.94 9.68
N LEU A 382 12.20 10.32 10.00
CA LEU A 382 13.31 9.39 10.18
C LEU A 382 13.03 8.37 11.28
N ALA A 383 12.50 8.80 12.43
CA ALA A 383 12.07 7.90 13.50
C ALA A 383 11.01 6.89 13.05
N ARG A 384 9.99 7.35 12.29
CA ARG A 384 8.95 6.46 11.75
C ARG A 384 9.50 5.52 10.67
N SER A 385 10.45 5.98 9.86
CA SER A 385 11.19 5.14 8.92
C SER A 385 11.92 4.03 9.65
N MET A 386 12.69 4.37 10.69
CA MET A 386 13.35 3.38 11.54
C MET A 386 12.34 2.37 12.11
N GLU A 387 11.21 2.83 12.65
CA GLU A 387 10.17 1.93 13.15
C GLU A 387 9.63 0.99 12.07
N ALA A 388 9.37 1.50 10.85
CA ALA A 388 8.94 0.66 9.73
C ALA A 388 10.00 -0.39 9.37
N GLY A 389 11.28 -0.07 9.53
CA GLY A 389 12.42 -0.98 9.32
C GLY A 389 12.34 -2.28 10.13
N LEU A 390 11.67 -2.28 11.29
CA LEU A 390 11.46 -3.48 12.10
C LEU A 390 10.65 -4.57 11.36
N ALA A 391 9.72 -4.16 10.49
CA ALA A 391 8.93 -5.09 9.68
C ALA A 391 9.61 -5.39 8.32
N LEU A 392 10.38 -4.44 7.79
CA LEU A 392 10.97 -4.53 6.46
C LEU A 392 12.32 -5.26 6.43
N GLY A 393 12.97 -5.45 7.59
CA GLY A 393 14.26 -6.13 7.66
C GLY A 393 15.39 -5.32 7.01
N VAL A 394 15.38 -4.00 7.23
CA VAL A 394 16.38 -3.10 6.62
C VAL A 394 17.77 -3.39 7.19
N GLU A 395 18.72 -3.63 6.30
CA GLU A 395 20.13 -3.75 6.64
C GLU A 395 20.93 -2.66 5.93
N LEU A 396 21.83 -2.04 6.68
CA LEU A 396 22.71 -0.98 6.22
C LEU A 396 24.15 -1.45 6.24
N ASP A 397 24.98 -0.91 5.35
CA ASP A 397 26.42 -0.99 5.52
C ASP A 397 26.84 -0.22 6.78
N TYR A 398 27.80 -0.75 7.53
CA TYR A 398 28.25 -0.14 8.79
C TYR A 398 28.76 1.29 8.61
N GLU A 399 29.52 1.58 7.54
CA GLU A 399 30.05 2.93 7.30
C GLU A 399 28.94 3.91 6.91
N ASP A 400 27.99 3.48 6.07
CA ASP A 400 26.81 4.29 5.76
C ASP A 400 25.97 4.58 7.01
N TRP A 401 25.72 3.59 7.84
CA TRP A 401 25.03 3.78 9.13
C TRP A 401 25.80 4.75 10.03
N ARG A 402 27.12 4.58 10.15
CA ARG A 402 27.96 5.43 10.99
C ARG A 402 27.91 6.89 10.55
N VAL A 403 28.15 7.15 9.27
CA VAL A 403 28.22 8.51 8.71
C VAL A 403 26.84 9.18 8.67
N ARG A 404 25.79 8.45 8.25
CA ARG A 404 24.45 9.03 8.00
C ARG A 404 23.57 9.08 9.25
N LEU A 405 23.83 8.24 10.26
CA LEU A 405 23.01 8.15 11.46
C LEU A 405 23.79 8.36 12.75
N ALA A 406 24.83 7.57 13.01
CA ALA A 406 25.46 7.53 14.34
C ALA A 406 26.31 8.78 14.63
N GLU A 407 26.97 9.33 13.62
CA GLU A 407 27.83 10.52 13.73
C GLU A 407 27.15 11.77 13.16
N HIS A 408 26.03 11.60 12.46
CA HIS A 408 25.32 12.72 11.85
C HIS A 408 24.82 13.73 12.91
N PRO A 409 25.15 15.03 12.80
CA PRO A 409 24.94 16.02 13.87
C PRO A 409 23.50 16.09 14.40
N TYR A 410 22.52 15.86 13.53
CA TYR A 410 21.10 15.96 13.84
C TYR A 410 20.42 14.61 14.09
N ALA A 411 21.00 13.49 13.64
CA ALA A 411 20.39 12.15 13.77
C ALA A 411 21.02 11.31 14.88
N ARG A 412 22.23 11.65 15.34
CA ARG A 412 22.97 10.89 16.35
C ARG A 412 22.20 10.63 17.65
N ASP A 413 21.39 11.59 18.11
CA ASP A 413 20.64 11.44 19.37
C ASP A 413 19.48 10.45 19.19
N LEU A 414 18.84 10.45 18.00
CA LEU A 414 17.88 9.43 17.61
C LEU A 414 18.57 8.06 17.59
N THR A 415 19.72 7.96 16.93
CA THR A 415 20.51 6.72 16.81
C THR A 415 20.95 6.18 18.17
N ALA A 416 21.41 7.03 19.08
CA ALA A 416 21.84 6.69 20.43
C ALA A 416 20.68 6.27 21.37
N SER A 417 19.43 6.53 20.97
CA SER A 417 18.24 6.09 21.72
C SER A 417 17.71 4.71 21.31
N LEU A 418 18.31 4.11 20.27
CA LEU A 418 17.89 2.83 19.69
C LEU A 418 18.97 1.77 19.90
N VAL A 419 18.53 0.52 20.04
CA VAL A 419 19.42 -0.65 20.10
C VAL A 419 19.60 -1.19 18.68
N TRP A 420 20.83 -1.37 18.25
CA TRP A 420 21.18 -1.85 16.91
C TRP A 420 21.69 -3.28 17.02
N LEU A 421 21.53 -4.05 15.95
CA LEU A 421 22.13 -5.35 15.81
C LEU A 421 23.22 -5.24 14.75
N ILE A 422 24.46 -5.41 15.17
CA ILE A 422 25.62 -5.49 14.29
C ILE A 422 25.72 -6.94 13.82
N LEU A 423 25.79 -7.13 12.50
CA LEU A 423 25.83 -8.41 11.82
C LEU A 423 27.20 -8.56 11.18
N ASP A 424 28.00 -9.51 11.68
CA ASP A 424 29.31 -9.79 11.12
C ASP A 424 29.21 -10.75 9.91
N PRO A 425 30.14 -10.66 8.95
CA PRO A 425 30.16 -11.55 7.78
C PRO A 425 30.33 -13.04 8.13
N ASP A 426 30.83 -13.36 9.32
CA ASP A 426 30.97 -14.73 9.82
C ASP A 426 29.65 -15.32 10.38
N GLY A 427 28.57 -14.54 10.35
CA GLY A 427 27.25 -14.91 10.83
C GLY A 427 27.04 -14.65 12.33
N SER A 428 28.05 -14.16 13.05
CA SER A 428 27.89 -13.68 14.42
C SER A 428 27.16 -12.33 14.44
N SER A 429 26.50 -12.03 15.55
CA SER A 429 25.79 -10.78 15.71
C SER A 429 25.82 -10.30 17.16
N VAL A 430 25.88 -8.99 17.33
CA VAL A 430 25.89 -8.36 18.66
C VAL A 430 24.93 -7.19 18.72
N ALA A 431 24.05 -7.22 19.71
CA ALA A 431 23.17 -6.10 20.01
C ALA A 431 23.98 -5.00 20.72
N ALA A 432 23.88 -3.76 20.25
CA ALA A 432 24.64 -2.65 20.78
C ALA A 432 23.85 -1.32 20.80
N LEU A 433 24.14 -0.50 21.79
CA LEU A 433 23.66 0.86 21.93
C LEU A 433 24.79 1.82 21.52
N CYS A 434 24.47 2.84 20.72
CA CYS A 434 25.43 3.90 20.40
C CYS A 434 25.54 4.88 21.57
N LYS A 435 26.77 5.17 22.00
CA LYS A 435 27.08 6.18 23.03
C LYS A 435 28.17 7.12 22.53
N ARG A 436 28.14 8.37 23.03
CA ARG A 436 29.25 9.30 22.83
C ARG A 436 30.33 9.14 23.89
N GLU A 437 31.57 8.97 23.43
CA GLU A 437 32.79 9.03 24.23
C GLU A 437 33.81 9.93 23.51
N ASP A 438 34.34 10.94 24.20
CA ASP A 438 35.34 11.88 23.66
C ASP A 438 35.01 12.51 22.30
N GLY A 439 33.72 12.75 22.05
CA GLY A 439 33.25 13.33 20.79
C GLY A 439 33.14 12.34 19.63
N ARG A 440 33.45 11.06 19.84
CA ARG A 440 33.28 9.96 18.88
C ARG A 440 32.12 9.05 19.29
N SER A 441 31.57 8.33 18.31
CA SER A 441 30.55 7.31 18.55
C SER A 441 31.23 5.99 18.92
N ALA A 442 30.83 5.43 20.06
CA ALA A 442 31.22 4.11 20.55
C ALA A 442 29.98 3.21 20.65
N LEU A 443 30.17 1.90 20.53
CA LEU A 443 29.10 0.91 20.67
C LEU A 443 29.28 0.13 21.95
N TRP A 444 28.19 -0.06 22.68
CA TRP A 444 28.17 -0.82 23.93
C TRP A 444 27.15 -1.94 23.86
N ASP A 445 27.56 -3.15 24.24
CA ASP A 445 26.65 -4.28 24.34
C ASP A 445 25.67 -4.15 25.54
N VAL A 446 24.88 -5.20 25.75
CA VAL A 446 23.90 -5.26 26.83
C VAL A 446 24.54 -5.17 28.23
N ALA A 447 25.77 -5.67 28.40
CA ALA A 447 26.54 -5.57 29.64
C ALA A 447 27.23 -4.21 29.78
N GLY A 448 27.40 -3.47 28.69
CA GLY A 448 28.11 -2.20 28.63
C GLY A 448 29.58 -2.33 28.24
N ALA A 449 29.99 -3.48 27.75
CA ALA A 449 31.31 -3.66 27.18
C ALA A 449 31.36 -3.02 25.79
N THR A 450 32.52 -2.47 25.43
CA THR A 450 32.75 -1.86 24.12
C THR A 450 32.72 -2.93 23.03
N VAL A 451 31.92 -2.69 22.00
CA VAL A 451 31.84 -3.48 20.78
C VAL A 451 32.69 -2.79 19.71
N SER A 452 33.54 -3.57 19.04
CA SER A 452 34.41 -3.10 17.95
C SER A 452 34.02 -3.81 16.64
N PRO A 453 33.11 -3.23 15.84
CA PRO A 453 32.70 -3.81 14.56
C PRO A 453 33.85 -3.82 13.55
N THR A 454 33.84 -4.81 12.66
CA THR A 454 34.67 -4.77 11.46
C THR A 454 34.07 -3.81 10.42
N THR A 455 34.87 -3.29 9.50
CA THR A 455 34.38 -2.36 8.45
C THR A 455 33.51 -3.03 7.37
N ARG A 456 33.26 -4.34 7.49
CA ARG A 456 32.39 -5.11 6.57
C ARG A 456 31.08 -5.58 7.20
N CYS A 457 30.81 -5.17 8.44
CA CYS A 457 29.56 -5.54 9.11
C CYS A 457 28.35 -4.87 8.45
N ARG A 458 27.20 -5.51 8.61
CA ARG A 458 25.88 -4.92 8.33
C ARG A 458 25.26 -4.46 9.65
N VAL A 459 24.37 -3.48 9.59
CA VAL A 459 23.66 -2.96 10.77
C VAL A 459 22.17 -2.97 10.50
N THR A 460 21.41 -3.54 11.43
CA THR A 460 19.94 -3.49 11.44
C THR A 460 19.43 -3.07 12.81
N LEU A 461 18.14 -2.80 12.93
CA LEU A 461 17.53 -2.56 14.23
C LEU A 461 17.39 -3.87 14.99
N TRP A 462 17.79 -3.86 16.26
CA TRP A 462 17.50 -4.98 17.14
C TRP A 462 15.98 -5.14 17.30
N HIS A 463 15.51 -6.40 17.21
CA HIS A 463 14.10 -6.74 17.27
C HIS A 463 13.84 -7.78 18.38
N PRO A 464 12.86 -7.58 19.30
CA PRO A 464 12.65 -8.49 20.44
C PRO A 464 12.37 -9.95 20.04
N ARG A 465 11.80 -10.17 18.85
CA ARG A 465 11.55 -11.49 18.22
C ARG A 465 12.82 -12.33 18.04
N HIS A 466 14.01 -11.73 17.97
CA HIS A 466 15.27 -12.46 17.79
C HIS A 466 16.06 -12.62 19.10
N ALA A 467 15.69 -11.87 20.13
CA ALA A 467 16.36 -11.90 21.42
C ALA A 467 15.80 -12.97 22.36
N SER A 468 16.63 -13.42 23.31
CA SER A 468 16.18 -14.24 24.42
C SER A 468 15.37 -13.42 25.45
N ALA A 469 14.61 -14.09 26.32
CA ALA A 469 13.89 -13.40 27.40
C ALA A 469 14.83 -12.61 28.32
N ALA A 470 15.97 -13.22 28.70
CA ALA A 470 16.98 -12.58 29.54
C ALA A 470 17.60 -11.34 28.88
N GLU A 471 17.92 -11.43 27.59
CA GLU A 471 18.48 -10.30 26.85
C GLU A 471 17.47 -9.14 26.75
N ARG A 472 16.19 -9.44 26.46
CA ARG A 472 15.12 -8.43 26.44
C ARG A 472 15.01 -7.71 27.78
N ASP A 473 14.98 -8.44 28.88
CA ASP A 473 14.86 -7.85 30.21
C ASP A 473 16.09 -7.02 30.59
N THR A 474 17.29 -7.48 30.23
CA THR A 474 18.52 -6.74 30.50
C THR A 474 18.57 -5.44 29.71
N TRP A 475 18.15 -5.43 28.43
CA TRP A 475 18.01 -4.19 27.67
C TRP A 475 16.99 -3.23 28.28
N ARG A 476 15.83 -3.73 28.72
CA ARG A 476 14.80 -2.89 29.38
C ARG A 476 15.32 -2.25 30.65
N ASP A 477 16.02 -3.02 31.49
CA ASP A 477 16.62 -2.53 32.73
C ASP A 477 17.73 -1.50 32.45
N ARG A 478 18.55 -1.75 31.42
CA ARG A 478 19.62 -0.84 31.01
C ARG A 478 19.08 0.50 30.49
N LEU A 479 18.08 0.49 29.60
CA LEU A 479 17.45 1.72 29.10
C LEU A 479 16.79 2.52 30.23
N ALA A 480 16.17 1.83 31.20
CA ALA A 480 15.60 2.48 32.38
C ALA A 480 16.67 3.10 33.29
N ALA A 481 17.78 2.39 33.54
CA ALA A 481 18.89 2.91 34.33
C ALA A 481 19.54 4.14 33.68
N LEU A 482 19.70 4.12 32.35
CA LEU A 482 20.25 5.23 31.57
C LEU A 482 19.24 6.35 31.27
N LYS A 483 17.96 6.16 31.63
CA LYS A 483 16.85 7.08 31.32
C LYS A 483 16.78 7.43 29.82
N ILE A 484 16.99 6.45 28.96
CA ILE A 484 16.93 6.61 27.49
C ILE A 484 15.49 6.47 27.03
N LYS A 485 14.88 7.56 26.57
CA LYS A 485 13.55 7.51 25.95
C LYS A 485 13.68 7.14 24.47
N GLN A 486 13.02 6.07 24.05
CA GLN A 486 12.99 5.65 22.65
C GLN A 486 11.92 6.45 21.87
N PRO A 487 12.19 6.78 20.59
CA PRO A 487 11.26 7.51 19.72
C PRO A 487 10.02 6.68 19.32
N PHE A 488 10.09 5.36 19.45
CA PHE A 488 9.02 4.40 19.27
C PHE A 488 9.28 3.17 20.15
N LYS A 489 8.28 2.30 20.34
CA LYS A 489 8.46 1.04 21.07
C LYS A 489 9.42 0.13 20.31
N GLN A 490 10.65 -0.04 20.82
CA GLN A 490 11.61 -1.02 20.30
C GLN A 490 11.94 -2.09 21.35
N VAL A 491 12.60 -1.72 22.46
CA VAL A 491 12.99 -2.64 23.54
C VAL A 491 11.78 -3.13 24.36
N PHE A 492 10.79 -2.24 24.48
CA PHE A 492 9.47 -2.54 25.03
C PHE A 492 8.45 -2.81 23.92
N ARG A 493 8.88 -3.39 22.80
CA ARG A 493 7.98 -3.78 21.72
C ARG A 493 7.47 -5.20 21.96
N GLU A 494 6.19 -5.38 21.70
CA GLU A 494 5.52 -6.67 21.73
C GLU A 494 6.00 -7.52 20.55
N HIS A 495 6.23 -8.80 20.77
CA HIS A 495 6.65 -9.74 19.71
C HIS A 495 5.72 -10.94 19.70
N TYR A 496 5.51 -11.48 18.50
CA TYR A 496 4.55 -12.54 18.24
C TYR A 496 5.25 -13.70 17.52
N VAL A 497 4.82 -14.92 17.84
CA VAL A 497 5.25 -16.15 17.19
C VAL A 497 3.99 -16.93 16.86
N ALA A 498 3.73 -17.14 15.57
CA ALA A 498 2.61 -17.98 15.15
C ALA A 498 2.75 -19.39 15.77
N PRO A 499 1.64 -20.08 16.10
CA PRO A 499 1.67 -21.45 16.60
C PRO A 499 2.52 -22.35 15.68
N ARG A 500 3.29 -23.24 16.27
CA ARG A 500 4.31 -24.02 15.52
C ARG A 500 3.66 -24.89 14.44
N GLU A 501 2.50 -25.43 14.74
CA GLU A 501 1.65 -26.23 13.87
C GLU A 501 1.07 -25.43 12.69
N GLU A 502 0.88 -24.12 12.83
CA GLU A 502 0.36 -23.24 11.78
C GLU A 502 1.47 -22.74 10.85
N LEU A 503 2.76 -22.85 11.22
CA LEU A 503 3.88 -22.34 10.41
C LEU A 503 3.95 -22.98 9.01
N SER A 504 3.52 -24.24 8.88
CA SER A 504 3.43 -24.93 7.58
C SER A 504 2.17 -24.58 6.79
N ASP A 505 1.17 -23.94 7.39
CA ASP A 505 -0.06 -23.49 6.74
C ASP A 505 0.14 -22.10 6.11
N THR A 506 -0.86 -21.66 5.33
CA THR A 506 -0.92 -20.35 4.67
C THR A 506 -1.70 -19.31 5.47
N ARG A 507 -2.24 -19.71 6.63
CA ARG A 507 -3.07 -18.87 7.50
C ARG A 507 -2.84 -19.18 8.97
N THR A 508 -3.10 -18.20 9.83
CA THR A 508 -3.08 -18.34 11.29
C THR A 508 -4.41 -17.92 11.89
N ALA A 509 -4.87 -18.66 12.91
CA ALA A 509 -6.07 -18.35 13.67
C ALA A 509 -5.77 -17.61 14.99
N MET A 510 -4.52 -17.14 15.20
CA MET A 510 -4.08 -16.50 16.46
C MET A 510 -5.01 -15.38 16.96
N PHE A 511 -5.65 -14.64 16.05
CA PHE A 511 -6.59 -13.57 16.38
C PHE A 511 -8.03 -13.86 15.94
N ALA A 512 -8.35 -15.08 15.52
CA ALA A 512 -9.71 -15.44 15.13
C ALA A 512 -10.65 -15.46 16.35
N GLY A 513 -11.92 -15.14 16.13
CA GLY A 513 -12.97 -15.19 17.15
C GLY A 513 -13.09 -13.95 18.04
N HIS A 514 -12.29 -12.90 17.82
CA HIS A 514 -12.43 -11.66 18.59
C HIS A 514 -13.56 -10.80 18.00
N VAL A 515 -14.51 -10.44 18.85
CA VAL A 515 -15.58 -9.50 18.48
C VAL A 515 -15.08 -8.07 18.67
N VAL A 516 -15.17 -7.25 17.62
CA VAL A 516 -14.71 -5.87 17.60
C VAL A 516 -15.84 -4.91 17.24
N ALA A 517 -15.84 -3.73 17.85
CA ALA A 517 -16.76 -2.66 17.45
C ALA A 517 -16.29 -2.05 16.12
N VAL A 518 -17.13 -2.08 15.10
CA VAL A 518 -16.75 -1.81 13.71
C VAL A 518 -16.27 -0.36 13.51
N THR A 519 -16.95 0.61 14.11
CA THR A 519 -16.61 2.04 13.93
C THR A 519 -15.20 2.40 14.43
N PRO A 520 -14.81 2.12 15.70
CA PRO A 520 -13.44 2.36 16.14
C PRO A 520 -12.42 1.46 15.42
N PHE A 521 -12.80 0.22 15.08
CA PHE A 521 -11.94 -0.72 14.34
C PHE A 521 -11.55 -0.17 12.96
N LEU A 522 -12.51 0.22 12.13
CA LEU A 522 -12.24 0.81 10.82
C LEU A 522 -11.54 2.17 10.91
N GLY A 523 -11.89 2.98 11.93
CA GLY A 523 -11.22 4.27 12.18
C GLY A 523 -9.73 4.08 12.45
N LEU A 524 -9.38 3.10 13.29
CA LEU A 524 -7.99 2.75 13.58
C LEU A 524 -7.31 2.08 12.38
N ALA A 525 -7.97 1.14 11.71
CA ALA A 525 -7.47 0.46 10.52
C ALA A 525 -7.01 1.46 9.45
N ARG A 526 -7.83 2.47 9.14
CA ARG A 526 -7.45 3.55 8.20
C ARG A 526 -6.23 4.34 8.66
N ARG A 527 -6.17 4.69 9.96
CA ARG A 527 -5.02 5.40 10.53
C ARG A 527 -3.74 4.57 10.43
N GLU A 528 -3.88 3.26 10.59
CA GLU A 528 -2.83 2.26 10.46
C GLU A 528 -2.63 1.77 9.00
N ARG A 529 -3.20 2.45 8.01
CA ARG A 529 -3.04 2.15 6.56
C ARG A 529 -3.47 0.76 6.13
N TRP A 530 -4.48 0.21 6.80
CA TRP A 530 -5.21 -0.93 6.28
C TRP A 530 -6.22 -0.45 5.25
N LEU A 531 -6.25 -1.10 4.09
CA LEU A 531 -7.30 -0.97 3.09
C LEU A 531 -8.49 -1.83 3.51
N VAL A 532 -9.70 -1.32 3.26
CA VAL A 532 -10.95 -1.98 3.62
C VAL A 532 -11.49 -2.65 2.37
N GLY A 533 -11.44 -3.97 2.33
CA GLY A 533 -12.15 -4.80 1.35
C GLY A 533 -13.53 -5.20 1.86
N ASP A 534 -14.24 -6.03 1.10
CA ASP A 534 -15.61 -6.44 1.44
C ASP A 534 -15.66 -7.12 2.82
N SER A 535 -14.99 -8.26 3.01
CA SER A 535 -14.91 -8.98 4.30
C SER A 535 -13.48 -9.14 4.80
N CYS A 536 -12.62 -8.17 4.51
CA CYS A 536 -11.22 -8.23 4.94
C CYS A 536 -10.58 -6.84 5.07
N LEU A 537 -9.47 -6.80 5.81
CA LEU A 537 -8.54 -5.68 5.82
C LEU A 537 -7.21 -6.12 5.23
N THR A 538 -6.63 -5.33 4.32
CA THR A 538 -5.31 -5.62 3.73
C THR A 538 -4.29 -4.53 4.06
N ARG A 539 -3.03 -4.91 4.29
CA ARG A 539 -1.93 -3.97 4.51
C ARG A 539 -0.61 -4.55 4.04
N SER A 540 0.20 -3.73 3.37
CA SER A 540 1.55 -4.11 2.93
C SER A 540 2.62 -3.82 3.99
N PHE A 541 3.58 -4.73 4.06
CA PHE A 541 4.77 -4.76 4.92
C PHE A 541 5.97 -5.14 4.03
N GLY A 542 6.40 -4.20 3.18
CA GLY A 542 7.45 -4.44 2.20
C GLY A 542 6.95 -5.34 1.08
N ALA A 543 7.68 -6.42 0.82
CA ALA A 543 7.33 -7.43 -0.17
C ALA A 543 6.17 -8.34 0.25
N TRP A 544 5.50 -8.08 1.37
CA TRP A 544 4.45 -8.93 1.92
C TRP A 544 3.16 -8.16 2.13
N THR A 545 2.03 -8.73 1.74
CA THR A 545 0.70 -8.18 2.02
C THR A 545 -0.04 -9.10 2.98
N ALA A 546 -0.39 -8.58 4.15
CA ALA A 546 -1.23 -9.26 5.13
C ALA A 546 -2.70 -9.00 4.83
N THR A 547 -3.53 -10.04 4.99
CA THR A 547 -4.99 -9.96 4.90
C THR A 547 -5.57 -10.50 6.20
N LEU A 548 -6.33 -9.67 6.92
CA LEU A 548 -7.15 -10.07 8.06
C LEU A 548 -8.58 -10.29 7.57
N ASN A 549 -9.05 -11.52 7.60
CA ASN A 549 -10.44 -11.83 7.24
C ASN A 549 -11.40 -11.48 8.38
N LEU A 550 -12.62 -11.12 8.02
CA LEU A 550 -13.71 -10.76 8.92
C LEU A 550 -14.93 -11.65 8.63
N ALA A 551 -15.77 -11.87 9.63
CA ALA A 551 -16.97 -12.69 9.48
C ALA A 551 -18.05 -12.02 8.65
N ASP A 552 -18.12 -10.68 8.70
CA ASP A 552 -19.16 -9.89 8.05
C ASP A 552 -18.53 -8.82 7.15
N PRO A 553 -19.24 -8.41 6.08
CA PRO A 553 -18.81 -7.30 5.26
C PRO A 553 -18.68 -5.99 6.04
N VAL A 554 -17.62 -5.23 5.79
CA VAL A 554 -17.34 -3.94 6.42
C VAL A 554 -17.06 -2.86 5.38
N TYR A 555 -17.61 -1.67 5.59
CA TYR A 555 -17.44 -0.55 4.67
C TYR A 555 -17.46 0.80 5.43
N PRO A 556 -16.92 1.89 4.83
CA PRO A 556 -17.00 3.20 5.45
C PRO A 556 -18.44 3.60 5.83
N GLY A 557 -18.68 3.81 7.12
CA GLY A 557 -19.98 4.21 7.65
C GLY A 557 -20.82 3.07 8.25
N CYS A 558 -20.39 1.80 8.14
CA CYS A 558 -21.07 0.73 8.87
C CYS A 558 -20.76 0.79 10.39
N GLY A 559 -21.77 0.44 11.18
CA GLY A 559 -21.69 0.35 12.64
C GLY A 559 -21.96 -1.09 13.12
N GLY A 560 -22.01 -1.28 14.43
CA GLY A 560 -22.23 -2.59 15.03
C GLY A 560 -20.92 -3.31 15.34
N GLU A 561 -20.97 -4.64 15.27
CA GLU A 561 -19.89 -5.54 15.66
C GLU A 561 -19.58 -6.50 14.51
N THR A 562 -18.33 -6.94 14.42
CA THR A 562 -17.94 -8.05 13.56
C THR A 562 -16.92 -8.92 14.30
N THR A 563 -16.69 -10.13 13.78
CA THR A 563 -15.73 -11.09 14.35
C THR A 563 -14.52 -11.21 13.45
N THR A 564 -13.33 -11.09 14.02
CA THR A 564 -12.08 -11.36 13.30
C THR A 564 -11.94 -12.84 12.97
N GLN A 565 -11.38 -13.15 11.81
CA GLN A 565 -11.10 -14.51 11.37
C GLN A 565 -9.59 -14.69 11.17
N THR A 566 -9.20 -15.60 10.28
CA THR A 566 -7.80 -15.95 10.04
C THR A 566 -7.04 -14.83 9.34
N ILE A 567 -5.73 -14.82 9.56
CA ILE A 567 -4.79 -13.94 8.85
C ILE A 567 -4.05 -14.77 7.81
N SER A 568 -3.91 -14.26 6.59
CA SER A 568 -3.05 -14.82 5.55
C SER A 568 -2.05 -13.78 5.06
N VAL A 569 -0.88 -14.23 4.59
CA VAL A 569 0.15 -13.35 4.05
C VAL A 569 0.52 -13.83 2.66
N ARG A 570 0.59 -12.93 1.68
CA ARG A 570 1.06 -13.21 0.33
C ARG A 570 2.29 -12.36 0.00
N ALA A 571 3.17 -12.87 -0.84
CA ALA A 571 4.22 -12.05 -1.43
C ALA A 571 3.61 -11.06 -2.44
N LEU A 572 4.30 -9.94 -2.68
CA LEU A 572 3.93 -8.94 -3.67
C LEU A 572 3.92 -9.58 -5.08
N GLY A 573 2.93 -9.23 -5.91
CA GLY A 573 2.73 -9.83 -7.24
C GLY A 573 2.18 -11.25 -7.24
N GLU A 574 2.09 -11.92 -6.09
CA GLU A 574 1.48 -13.24 -5.98
C GLU A 574 -0.02 -13.15 -5.70
N ASN A 575 -0.81 -13.99 -6.37
CA ASN A 575 -2.26 -14.08 -6.16
C ASN A 575 -2.66 -15.07 -5.06
N LYS A 576 -1.71 -15.87 -4.54
CA LYS A 576 -1.96 -16.90 -3.53
C LYS A 576 -1.22 -16.60 -2.22
N PRO A 577 -1.83 -16.90 -1.07
CA PRO A 577 -1.15 -16.86 0.22
C PRO A 577 0.10 -17.76 0.25
N SER A 578 1.17 -17.24 0.85
CA SER A 578 2.41 -17.95 1.12
C SER A 578 2.31 -18.72 2.44
N ARG A 579 3.15 -19.75 2.62
CA ARG A 579 3.30 -20.41 3.92
C ARG A 579 3.81 -19.40 4.95
N LEU A 580 3.31 -19.46 6.18
CA LEU A 580 3.77 -18.56 7.24
C LEU A 580 5.27 -18.72 7.52
N SER A 581 5.83 -19.93 7.35
CA SER A 581 7.28 -20.18 7.47
C SER A 581 8.13 -19.52 6.38
N ALA A 582 7.54 -19.09 5.26
CA ALA A 582 8.26 -18.39 4.20
C ALA A 582 8.39 -16.88 4.49
N VAL A 583 7.55 -16.35 5.39
CA VAL A 583 7.60 -14.94 5.79
C VAL A 583 8.74 -14.75 6.81
N PRO A 584 9.61 -13.74 6.67
CA PRO A 584 10.64 -13.44 7.65
C PRO A 584 10.04 -13.27 9.05
N SER A 585 10.67 -13.87 10.05
CA SER A 585 10.09 -13.97 11.39
C SER A 585 9.78 -12.63 12.07
N ALA A 586 10.62 -11.60 11.86
CA ALA A 586 10.36 -10.26 12.34
C ALA A 586 9.16 -9.62 11.62
N THR A 587 9.09 -9.74 10.29
CA THR A 587 7.96 -9.28 9.49
C THR A 587 6.65 -9.92 9.93
N LEU A 588 6.63 -11.25 10.13
CA LEU A 588 5.44 -11.95 10.63
C LEU A 588 5.05 -11.47 12.03
N SER A 589 6.03 -11.29 12.94
CA SER A 589 5.79 -10.72 14.27
C SER A 589 5.15 -9.33 14.19
N GLU A 590 5.61 -8.49 13.26
CA GLU A 590 5.09 -7.13 13.07
C GLU A 590 3.70 -7.09 12.43
N ILE A 591 3.41 -8.01 11.50
CA ILE A 591 2.07 -8.22 10.95
C ILE A 591 1.08 -8.56 12.08
N LEU A 592 1.44 -9.55 12.91
CA LEU A 592 0.61 -9.99 14.02
C LEU A 592 0.44 -8.89 15.07
N ARG A 593 1.49 -8.12 15.36
CA ARG A 593 1.43 -6.95 16.24
C ARG A 593 0.49 -5.87 15.69
N ALA A 594 0.49 -5.64 14.37
CA ALA A 594 -0.39 -4.67 13.74
C ALA A 594 -1.86 -5.11 13.82
N VAL A 595 -2.15 -6.42 13.69
CA VAL A 595 -3.50 -6.96 13.91
C VAL A 595 -3.91 -6.86 15.37
N ASP A 596 -3.03 -7.23 16.30
CA ASP A 596 -3.30 -7.09 17.74
C ASP A 596 -3.63 -5.64 18.10
N LEU A 597 -2.95 -4.64 17.54
CA LEU A 597 -3.29 -3.24 17.78
C LEU A 597 -4.76 -2.95 17.40
N LEU A 598 -5.24 -3.47 16.25
CA LEU A 598 -6.63 -3.29 15.84
C LEU A 598 -7.60 -4.00 16.79
N VAL A 599 -7.30 -5.26 17.10
CA VAL A 599 -8.13 -6.13 17.95
C VAL A 599 -8.19 -5.62 19.38
N SER A 600 -7.04 -5.33 19.99
CA SER A 600 -6.94 -4.87 21.37
C SER A 600 -7.53 -3.47 21.58
N ALA A 601 -7.40 -2.55 20.62
CA ALA A 601 -7.94 -1.19 20.75
C ALA A 601 -9.44 -1.08 20.43
N SER A 602 -9.97 -2.03 19.65
CA SER A 602 -11.37 -2.04 19.21
C SER A 602 -12.19 -3.15 19.88
N GLY A 603 -11.51 -4.04 20.61
CA GLY A 603 -12.05 -5.00 21.55
C GLY A 603 -12.61 -4.27 22.76
N PHE A 604 -13.83 -3.76 22.60
CA PHE A 604 -14.73 -3.21 23.61
C PHE A 604 -14.18 -2.11 24.55
N ALA A 605 -14.59 -0.87 24.26
CA ALA A 605 -15.05 0.05 25.29
C ALA A 605 -16.60 0.00 25.32
N VAL A 606 -17.20 -0.26 26.48
CA VAL A 606 -18.64 -0.02 26.70
C VAL A 606 -18.79 1.49 26.85
N THR A 607 -19.53 2.14 25.96
CA THR A 607 -19.93 3.54 26.21
C THR A 607 -21.02 3.56 27.29
N GLU A 608 -21.08 4.61 28.12
CA GLU A 608 -22.12 4.73 29.16
C GLU A 608 -23.55 4.64 28.60
N ALA A 609 -23.75 4.98 27.32
CA ALA A 609 -25.03 4.87 26.62
C ALA A 609 -25.43 3.43 26.23
N GLU A 610 -24.54 2.45 26.36
CA GLU A 610 -24.75 1.06 25.93
C GLU A 610 -24.79 0.04 27.08
N ALA A 611 -24.46 0.47 28.31
CA ALA A 611 -24.54 -0.36 29.51
C ALA A 611 -25.97 -0.86 29.81
N ASP A 612 -26.99 -0.12 29.35
CA ASP A 612 -28.41 -0.45 29.55
C ASP A 612 -28.93 -1.57 28.62
N ARG A 613 -28.18 -1.98 27.59
CA ARG A 613 -28.63 -2.97 26.60
C ARG A 613 -27.91 -4.30 26.77
N GLY A 614 -28.21 -4.94 27.91
CA GLY A 614 -27.56 -6.14 28.44
C GLY A 614 -27.03 -7.17 27.43
N SER A 615 -25.86 -7.72 27.76
CA SER A 615 -25.51 -9.10 27.41
C SER A 615 -24.51 -9.63 28.45
N ASP A 616 -25.02 -10.41 29.39
CA ASP A 616 -24.23 -11.14 30.40
C ASP A 616 -23.11 -11.99 29.74
N ALA A 617 -23.33 -12.46 28.51
CA ALA A 617 -22.34 -13.18 27.71
C ALA A 617 -21.20 -12.30 27.16
N ARG A 618 -21.43 -10.99 27.01
CA ARG A 618 -20.41 -10.00 26.63
C ARG A 618 -19.54 -9.66 27.84
N LEU A 619 -20.14 -9.46 29.01
CA LEU A 619 -19.43 -9.24 30.27
C LEU A 619 -18.59 -10.46 30.71
N ARG A 620 -19.12 -11.68 30.56
CA ARG A 620 -18.36 -12.93 30.82
C ARG A 620 -17.18 -13.12 29.87
N ARG A 621 -17.36 -12.90 28.57
CA ARG A 621 -16.25 -12.92 27.60
C ARG A 621 -15.16 -11.89 27.94
N LEU A 622 -15.55 -10.68 28.35
CA LEU A 622 -14.64 -9.65 28.86
C LEU A 622 -13.89 -10.09 30.14
N ALA A 623 -14.55 -10.81 31.05
CA ALA A 623 -13.95 -11.33 32.27
C ALA A 623 -12.97 -12.49 31.98
N GLU A 624 -13.17 -13.25 30.91
CA GLU A 624 -12.38 -14.44 30.58
C GLU A 624 -11.16 -14.16 29.69
N THR A 625 -11.17 -13.10 28.86
CA THR A 625 -10.04 -12.79 27.95
C THR A 625 -8.79 -12.33 28.72
N PRO A 626 -7.64 -13.03 28.63
CA PRO A 626 -6.39 -12.59 29.24
C PRO A 626 -5.95 -11.20 28.75
N LEU A 627 -5.05 -10.53 29.49
CA LEU A 627 -4.42 -9.31 28.95
C LEU A 627 -3.67 -9.66 27.65
N GLY A 628 -3.97 -8.92 26.58
CA GLY A 628 -3.17 -8.96 25.35
C GLY A 628 -1.74 -8.47 25.60
N ALA A 629 -0.80 -8.79 24.69
CA ALA A 629 0.62 -8.53 24.89
C ALA A 629 0.92 -7.03 25.12
N MET A 630 0.14 -6.12 24.52
CA MET A 630 0.23 -4.67 24.74
C MET A 630 0.06 -4.27 26.21
N ALA A 631 -0.95 -4.83 26.87
CA ALA A 631 -1.23 -4.51 28.27
C ALA A 631 -0.21 -5.16 29.21
N GLN A 632 0.28 -6.35 28.87
CA GLN A 632 1.37 -7.00 29.59
C GLN A 632 2.69 -6.21 29.47
N MET A 633 3.01 -5.68 28.28
CA MET A 633 4.17 -4.81 28.08
C MET A 633 4.07 -3.50 28.87
N ARG A 634 2.87 -2.91 28.91
CA ARG A 634 2.60 -1.72 29.72
C ARG A 634 2.81 -1.99 31.21
N LYS A 635 2.37 -3.16 31.69
CA LYS A 635 2.62 -3.64 33.05
C LYS A 635 4.11 -3.73 33.36
N GLU A 636 4.91 -4.35 32.47
CA GLU A 636 6.36 -4.47 32.63
C GLU A 636 7.10 -3.13 32.66
N ALA A 637 6.63 -2.15 31.86
CA ALA A 637 7.17 -0.79 31.90
C ALA A 637 6.82 -0.08 33.22
N LEU A 638 5.56 -0.14 33.66
CA LEU A 638 5.11 0.45 34.92
C LEU A 638 5.82 -0.14 36.14
N GLN A 639 6.05 -1.46 36.15
CA GLN A 639 6.81 -2.13 37.23
C GLN A 639 8.22 -1.56 37.40
N ARG A 640 8.87 -1.16 36.31
CA ARG A 640 10.20 -0.54 36.34
C ARG A 640 10.12 0.94 36.75
N MET A 641 9.15 1.67 36.20
CA MET A 641 8.96 3.10 36.47
C MET A 641 8.52 3.40 37.91
N LEU A 642 7.72 2.52 38.50
CA LEU A 642 7.16 2.66 39.86
C LEU A 642 7.97 1.88 40.91
N ARG A 643 9.14 1.36 40.53
CA ARG A 643 10.02 0.63 41.46
C ARG A 643 10.39 1.58 42.62
N GLY A 644 10.10 1.16 43.84
CA GLY A 644 10.37 1.94 45.06
C GLY A 644 9.24 2.88 45.49
N LEU A 645 8.09 2.88 44.81
CA LEU A 645 6.88 3.57 45.29
C LEU A 645 6.14 2.67 46.29
N ASP A 646 5.92 3.16 47.50
CA ASP A 646 5.24 2.41 48.56
C ASP A 646 3.77 2.13 48.24
N GLY A 647 3.28 0.96 48.67
CA GLY A 647 1.87 0.58 48.53
C GLY A 647 1.45 0.15 47.11
N VAL A 648 2.40 0.01 46.18
CA VAL A 648 2.16 -0.43 44.80
C VAL A 648 2.21 -1.96 44.70
N ARG A 649 1.16 -2.56 44.13
CA ARG A 649 1.11 -3.99 43.78
C ARG A 649 0.56 -4.17 42.37
N PHE A 650 1.11 -5.13 41.64
CA PHE A 650 0.62 -5.48 40.31
C PHE A 650 -0.13 -6.81 40.33
N GLU A 651 -1.37 -6.80 39.89
CA GLU A 651 -2.20 -8.00 39.69
C GLU A 651 -2.25 -8.40 38.21
N ALA A 652 -3.09 -9.37 37.85
CA ALA A 652 -3.25 -9.82 36.47
C ALA A 652 -3.67 -8.67 35.54
N ARG A 653 -4.65 -7.84 35.94
CA ARG A 653 -5.22 -6.75 35.12
C ARG A 653 -5.10 -5.35 35.71
N HIS A 654 -4.63 -5.25 36.95
CA HIS A 654 -4.66 -4.02 37.70
C HIS A 654 -3.28 -3.64 38.24
N LEU A 655 -3.02 -2.33 38.24
CA LEU A 655 -2.04 -1.68 39.10
C LEU A 655 -2.78 -1.20 40.35
N CYS A 656 -2.46 -1.76 41.50
CA CYS A 656 -3.08 -1.41 42.78
C CYS A 656 -2.19 -0.46 43.57
N VAL A 657 -2.79 0.57 44.16
CA VAL A 657 -2.14 1.54 45.06
C VAL A 657 -3.03 1.69 46.29
N GLY A 658 -2.72 0.99 47.38
CA GLY A 658 -3.64 0.86 48.52
C GLY A 658 -4.96 0.19 48.12
N ALA A 659 -6.10 0.82 48.43
CA ALA A 659 -7.45 0.36 48.09
C ALA A 659 -7.88 0.67 46.63
N TYR A 660 -7.02 1.36 45.88
CA TYR A 660 -7.30 1.75 44.50
C TYR A 660 -6.75 0.70 43.53
N ALA A 661 -7.51 0.39 42.48
CA ALA A 661 -7.09 -0.47 41.38
C ALA A 661 -7.25 0.28 40.04
N ILE A 662 -6.18 0.34 39.26
CA ILE A 662 -6.12 0.99 37.95
C ILE A 662 -6.04 -0.10 36.88
N HIS A 663 -7.02 -0.18 35.99
CA HIS A 663 -7.07 -1.20 34.95
C HIS A 663 -6.02 -0.94 33.85
N LEU A 664 -5.14 -1.92 33.60
CA LEU A 664 -3.96 -1.75 32.76
C LEU A 664 -4.26 -1.51 31.27
N SER A 665 -5.43 -1.93 30.77
CA SER A 665 -5.81 -1.74 29.35
C SER A 665 -6.61 -0.46 29.10
N THR A 666 -7.27 0.09 30.12
CA THR A 666 -8.22 1.21 29.94
C THR A 666 -7.86 2.45 30.77
N GLY A 667 -7.01 2.29 31.79
CA GLY A 667 -6.70 3.34 32.76
C GLY A 667 -7.84 3.67 33.72
N ARG A 668 -8.96 2.93 33.66
CA ARG A 668 -10.10 3.14 34.57
C ARG A 668 -9.68 2.83 36.00
N VAL A 669 -10.11 3.68 36.93
CA VAL A 669 -9.80 3.55 38.35
C VAL A 669 -11.04 3.09 39.11
N THR A 670 -10.85 2.13 39.99
CA THR A 670 -11.84 1.73 40.98
C THR A 670 -11.25 1.84 42.38
N ARG A 671 -12.09 2.14 43.38
CA ARG A 671 -11.75 2.05 44.80
C ARG A 671 -12.74 1.10 45.45
N ASP A 672 -12.25 0.01 46.03
CA ASP A 672 -13.09 -1.02 46.66
C ASP A 672 -14.21 -1.56 45.73
N GLY A 673 -13.97 -1.54 44.41
CA GLY A 673 -14.90 -1.99 43.38
C GLY A 673 -15.71 -0.87 42.70
N ASP A 674 -15.84 0.30 43.34
CA ASP A 674 -16.60 1.42 42.79
C ASP A 674 -15.74 2.27 41.82
N PRO A 675 -16.24 2.63 40.63
CA PRO A 675 -15.50 3.47 39.70
C PRO A 675 -15.36 4.89 40.24
N ILE A 676 -14.16 5.43 40.12
CA ILE A 676 -13.87 6.81 40.54
C ILE A 676 -13.13 7.58 39.46
N ALA A 677 -13.35 8.90 39.42
CA ALA A 677 -12.55 9.81 38.62
C ALA A 677 -11.36 10.33 39.46
N VAL A 678 -10.14 10.20 38.93
CA VAL A 678 -8.95 10.82 39.51
C VAL A 678 -8.57 12.00 38.61
N GLU A 679 -8.87 13.21 39.07
CA GLU A 679 -8.42 14.41 38.37
C GLU A 679 -6.90 14.55 38.49
N LEU A 680 -6.23 14.54 37.34
CA LEU A 680 -4.82 14.84 37.23
C LEU A 680 -4.64 16.38 37.18
N PRO A 681 -3.73 16.96 37.99
CA PRO A 681 -3.42 18.38 37.93
C PRO A 681 -3.03 18.81 36.51
N LYS A 682 -3.51 19.98 36.06
CA LYS A 682 -3.19 20.53 34.73
C LYS A 682 -1.81 21.22 34.64
N ASP A 683 -1.03 21.18 35.71
CA ASP A 683 0.18 21.98 35.86
C ASP A 683 1.39 21.32 35.15
N PRO A 684 2.00 21.98 34.15
CA PRO A 684 3.15 21.44 33.43
C PRO A 684 4.43 21.30 34.27
N ASP A 685 4.53 21.95 35.44
CA ASP A 685 5.74 22.03 36.28
C ASP A 685 5.68 21.18 37.57
N ARG A 686 4.62 20.40 37.81
CA ARG A 686 4.49 19.55 39.00
C ARG A 686 5.42 18.32 38.90
N ALA A 687 6.63 18.47 39.45
CA ALA A 687 7.76 17.53 39.45
C ALA A 687 8.32 17.23 38.05
N ALA A 688 9.65 17.18 37.92
CA ALA A 688 10.31 16.78 36.68
C ALA A 688 9.60 15.56 36.09
N ARG A 689 9.06 15.70 34.87
CA ARG A 689 8.26 14.62 34.25
C ARG A 689 9.03 13.31 34.40
N PRO A 690 8.39 12.24 34.90
CA PRO A 690 9.00 10.94 35.04
C PRO A 690 9.56 10.53 33.67
N TRP A 691 10.72 9.86 33.69
CA TRP A 691 11.21 9.27 32.45
C TRP A 691 10.18 8.24 31.97
N LEU A 692 9.72 8.42 30.73
CA LEU A 692 8.91 7.45 30.00
C LEU A 692 9.82 6.71 29.01
N PRO A 693 9.74 5.37 28.91
CA PRO A 693 10.56 4.60 27.97
C PRO A 693 10.24 4.89 26.50
N TYR A 694 9.03 5.35 26.20
CA TYR A 694 8.54 5.70 24.86
C TYR A 694 7.26 6.55 24.99
N ASP A 695 6.81 7.15 23.88
CA ASP A 695 5.57 7.91 23.84
C ASP A 695 4.34 6.99 23.80
N GLU A 696 3.62 6.91 24.92
CA GLU A 696 2.31 6.26 24.98
C GLU A 696 1.40 6.97 25.99
N LYS A 697 0.32 7.59 25.50
CA LYS A 697 -0.58 8.41 26.31
C LYS A 697 -1.25 7.62 27.46
N LEU A 698 -1.62 6.37 27.23
CA LEU A 698 -2.27 5.54 28.25
C LEU A 698 -1.28 5.13 29.36
N LEU A 699 -0.04 4.78 28.99
CA LEU A 699 1.03 4.51 29.96
C LEU A 699 1.30 5.74 30.84
N GLU A 700 1.44 6.92 30.22
CA GLU A 700 1.62 8.19 30.93
C GLU A 700 0.44 8.48 31.89
N THR A 701 -0.80 8.26 31.41
CA THR A 701 -2.00 8.46 32.22
C THR A 701 -2.01 7.54 33.44
N ILE A 702 -1.81 6.24 33.25
CA ILE A 702 -1.80 5.25 34.35
C ILE A 702 -0.69 5.57 35.37
N TYR A 703 0.50 5.95 34.90
CA TYR A 703 1.60 6.35 35.77
C TYR A 703 1.21 7.54 36.65
N TRP A 704 0.73 8.63 36.04
CA TRP A 704 0.37 9.83 36.79
C TRP A 704 -0.80 9.61 37.74
N THR A 705 -1.78 8.80 37.34
CA THR A 705 -2.88 8.40 38.23
C THR A 705 -2.35 7.65 39.45
N ALA A 706 -1.40 6.73 39.28
CA ALA A 706 -0.80 6.01 40.40
C ALA A 706 -0.03 6.94 41.35
N ILE A 707 0.75 7.89 40.80
CA ILE A 707 1.49 8.89 41.59
C ILE A 707 0.54 9.80 42.37
N GLU A 708 -0.50 10.32 41.71
CA GLU A 708 -1.48 11.20 42.36
C GLU A 708 -2.21 10.47 43.50
N ILE A 709 -2.60 9.21 43.30
CA ILE A 709 -3.19 8.38 44.37
C ILE A 709 -2.21 8.19 45.51
N ALA A 710 -0.94 7.85 45.22
CA ALA A 710 0.08 7.67 46.24
C ALA A 710 0.34 8.95 47.06
N LEU A 711 0.38 10.11 46.39
CA LEU A 711 0.51 11.41 47.06
C LEU A 711 -0.69 11.73 47.95
N ARG A 712 -1.93 11.43 47.50
CA ARG A 712 -3.14 11.60 48.31
C ARG A 712 -3.13 10.71 49.55
N LEU A 713 -2.71 9.45 49.41
CA LEU A 713 -2.58 8.52 50.53
C LEU A 713 -1.52 9.01 51.54
N LYS A 714 -0.39 9.53 51.05
CA LYS A 714 0.67 10.09 51.90
C LYS A 714 0.26 11.38 52.61
N ALA A 715 -0.68 12.15 52.06
CA ALA A 715 -1.21 13.35 52.71
C ALA A 715 -2.31 13.05 53.76
N GLN A 716 -2.87 11.83 53.72
CA GLN A 716 -3.96 11.40 54.62
C GLN A 716 -3.47 10.59 55.83
N GLY A 717 -2.25 10.05 55.77
CA GLY A 717 -1.56 9.39 56.89
C GLY A 717 -0.48 10.28 57.46
#